data_AF-A0A512T429-F1
#
_entry.id   AF-A0A512T429-F1
#
_cell.length_a   1.000
_cell.length_b   1.000
_cell.length_c   1.000
_cell.angle_alpha   90.00
_cell.angle_beta   90.00
_cell.angle_gamma   90.00
#
_symmetry.space_group_name_H-M   'P 1'
#
loop_
_entity.id
_entity.type
_entity.pdbx_description
1 polymer ?
#
loop_
_entity_poly.entity_id
_entity_poly.type
_entity_poly.pdbx_seq_one_letter_code
_entity_poly.pdbx_strand_id
1 'polypeptide(L)'
;MVSLAPMGAQAKDAAPPASDTKASTAKKDDLPNPLGDAQRALRQEAIQALVKGEATTETRGGQRVIKMSGDTKTAKAGKGEKANKPRYVSYPVEREEDIFTILAEFGTQSNPKTGGTAGPLHNQIPEPDRTWDGNATDDNSTEWSADFNRQHYLDMMFGDGESFKDFYAKQSNGRFLAKGDVSDWVKVPGNAATYGSNKISDAEGAWPFVQDSANAWYDAQKAAGKTDAEIKTYLAQFDKVDRYDYDGDGNFNEPDGYIDHFQAIHSGEGEEAGGGAQGEDAIWSHRWYAYSNQIGKTGPAQNKAGGVQLGSSGMWIGDYTTEPENGGLGVFTHEFGHDLGLPDYYDTAGGDNGTGFWTLMSGGSWLNHGTDSIGSTPGYMGPLEKLQLGWLDYTVADKSGKYTLGQADLDGAKTPQAIAVPLPDKKVVTNYNKPHSGANEWWSGSGNDLKNAITRDVDLTGKKTASLSAWLDHDIEKGYDFLYVQGSTDGGANWTDIDAVDGKSAGWVQKTWDLSQFAGKQTKLRFRYVTDGGLALKGAFIDDISITADGASLLSDNVESGANGWTAEGFTIMSGTTDKMYPRFYLVENRVYSGYDKTLQTGPYNFGWSSTKPDWVERFPYQNGMLVWYVDGSFADNNTSAHPGGGQSLPVDARPAPVKFPGGQLLGNRRQPWDATFGQEKTDKVTFHRNGVPVTIDKQAAIPTFDDTDPNKYWTADNPWNSVKVAGLGNKITVAKTTKKGTEMELDIQLGAK
;
A
#
# COMPACT_ATOMS: atom_id res chain seq x y z
N MET A 1 11.37 48.50 32.90
CA MET A 1 10.62 48.03 34.10
C MET A 1 9.14 48.15 33.82
N VAL A 2 8.47 47.04 33.49
CA VAL A 2 7.07 46.66 33.78
C VAL A 2 7.02 45.17 33.36
N SER A 3 7.36 44.26 34.27
CA SER A 3 6.44 43.36 34.98
C SER A 3 5.73 42.32 34.09
N LEU A 4 6.30 41.12 34.10
CA LEU A 4 5.65 39.85 33.74
C LEU A 4 4.45 39.56 34.65
N ALA A 5 3.39 39.00 34.07
CA ALA A 5 2.46 38.06 34.71
C ALA A 5 1.75 37.23 33.61
N PRO A 6 1.34 35.98 33.90
CA PRO A 6 1.60 34.84 33.03
C PRO A 6 0.43 34.43 32.15
N MET A 7 0.76 33.90 30.96
CA MET A 7 -0.13 33.07 30.15
C MET A 7 -0.55 31.85 30.99
N GLY A 8 -1.83 31.79 31.32
CA GLY A 8 -2.44 30.61 31.92
C GLY A 8 -2.28 29.41 31.00
N ALA A 9 -1.77 28.33 31.56
CA ALA A 9 -1.60 27.05 30.93
C ALA A 9 -2.93 26.56 30.31
N GLN A 10 -2.95 26.39 28.98
CA GLN A 10 -3.83 25.40 28.36
C GLN A 10 -3.32 24.03 28.79
N ALA A 11 -4.02 23.42 29.74
CA ALA A 11 -3.82 22.04 30.09
C ALA A 11 -4.10 21.19 28.84
N LYS A 12 -3.03 20.57 28.36
CA LYS A 12 -3.04 19.36 27.55
C LYS A 12 -3.93 18.34 28.25
N ASP A 13 -5.04 18.00 27.63
CA ASP A 13 -5.74 16.72 27.80
C ASP A 13 -6.56 16.48 26.53
N ALA A 14 -5.85 16.42 25.39
CA ALA A 14 -6.36 15.68 24.24
C ALA A 14 -6.04 14.21 24.52
N ALA A 15 -6.84 13.57 25.40
CA ALA A 15 -6.92 12.12 25.39
C ALA A 15 -7.25 11.70 23.95
N PRO A 16 -6.58 10.67 23.40
CA PRO A 16 -6.88 10.18 22.06
C PRO A 16 -8.40 9.91 21.88
N PRO A 17 -8.91 9.82 20.63
CA PRO A 17 -10.22 9.24 20.38
C PRO A 17 -10.37 7.93 21.16
N ALA A 18 -11.60 7.46 21.39
CA ALA A 18 -11.77 6.13 21.98
C ALA A 18 -11.12 5.14 21.00
N SER A 19 -9.85 4.84 21.20
CA SER A 19 -9.13 3.84 20.45
C SER A 19 -9.80 2.54 20.81
N ASP A 20 -10.00 1.69 19.80
CA ASP A 20 -10.26 0.28 20.06
C ASP A 20 -9.13 -0.15 21.01
N THR A 21 -9.44 -0.45 22.27
CA THR A 21 -8.43 -0.65 23.33
C THR A 21 -7.56 -1.88 23.09
N LYS A 22 -7.86 -2.64 22.03
CA LYS A 22 -7.07 -3.75 21.48
C LYS A 22 -6.18 -3.38 20.29
N ALA A 23 -6.29 -2.17 19.72
CA ALA A 23 -5.41 -1.76 18.65
C ALA A 23 -3.97 -1.63 19.18
N SER A 24 -3.14 -2.63 18.85
CA SER A 24 -1.69 -2.57 19.01
C SER A 24 -1.13 -1.40 18.19
N THR A 25 0.13 -1.01 18.42
CA THR A 25 0.81 0.01 17.59
C THR A 25 0.63 -0.33 16.11
N ALA A 26 0.01 0.58 15.36
CA ALA A 26 -0.32 0.36 13.95
C ALA A 26 0.90 -0.17 13.16
N LYS A 27 0.75 -1.36 12.59
CA LYS A 27 1.67 -1.96 11.62
C LYS A 27 1.07 -1.82 10.21
N LYS A 28 1.86 -2.19 9.20
CA LYS A 28 1.43 -2.21 7.80
C LYS A 28 1.01 -3.63 7.44
N ASP A 29 -0.14 -3.78 6.80
CA ASP A 29 -0.61 -5.07 6.31
C ASP A 29 0.10 -5.40 4.99
N ASP A 30 0.37 -4.42 4.11
CA ASP A 30 1.25 -4.61 2.94
C ASP A 30 2.69 -4.14 3.22
N LEU A 31 3.59 -5.09 3.48
CA LEU A 31 5.00 -4.80 3.75
C LEU A 31 5.79 -4.50 2.46
N PRO A 32 6.71 -3.49 2.51
CA PRO A 32 7.41 -3.00 1.33
C PRO A 32 8.36 -4.05 0.76
N ASN A 33 8.43 -4.12 -0.57
CA ASN A 33 9.36 -4.98 -1.29
C ASN A 33 9.55 -4.43 -2.72
N PRO A 34 10.76 -4.52 -3.29
CA PRO A 34 11.07 -3.84 -4.56
C PRO A 34 10.18 -4.26 -5.74
N LEU A 35 9.83 -5.55 -5.83
CA LEU A 35 9.05 -6.09 -6.95
C LEU A 35 7.59 -5.60 -6.92
N GLY A 36 6.93 -5.76 -5.76
CA GLY A 36 5.56 -5.29 -5.53
C GLY A 36 5.44 -3.77 -5.64
N ASP A 37 6.40 -3.02 -5.07
CA ASP A 37 6.42 -1.55 -5.14
C ASP A 37 6.54 -1.04 -6.59
N ALA A 38 7.44 -1.64 -7.37
CA ALA A 38 7.58 -1.32 -8.79
C ALA A 38 6.32 -1.65 -9.60
N GLN A 39 5.72 -2.82 -9.35
CA GLN A 39 4.49 -3.24 -10.01
C GLN A 39 3.31 -2.30 -9.69
N ARG A 40 3.13 -1.92 -8.41
CA ARG A 40 2.09 -0.98 -7.98
C ARG A 40 2.26 0.39 -8.60
N ALA A 41 3.48 0.93 -8.62
CA ALA A 41 3.77 2.22 -9.23
C ALA A 41 3.46 2.20 -10.74
N LEU A 42 3.85 1.12 -11.43
CA LEU A 42 3.55 0.94 -12.86
C LEU A 42 2.04 0.79 -13.10
N ARG A 43 1.34 0.03 -12.26
CA ARG A 43 -0.12 -0.13 -12.35
C ARG A 43 -0.84 1.20 -12.12
N GLN A 44 -0.42 1.99 -11.13
CA GLN A 44 -0.98 3.32 -10.89
C GLN A 44 -0.82 4.21 -12.12
N GLU A 45 0.38 4.26 -12.71
CA GLU A 45 0.64 4.99 -13.97
C GLU A 45 -0.28 4.51 -15.10
N ALA A 46 -0.42 3.18 -15.26
CA ALA A 46 -1.20 2.56 -16.31
C ALA A 46 -2.71 2.81 -16.20
N ILE A 47 -3.27 2.70 -14.99
CA ILE A 47 -4.69 2.96 -14.72
C ILE A 47 -5.03 4.42 -14.99
N GLN A 48 -4.16 5.33 -14.54
CA GLN A 48 -4.35 6.76 -14.77
C GLN A 48 -4.32 7.11 -16.26
N ALA A 49 -3.37 6.55 -17.01
CA ALA A 49 -3.31 6.72 -18.46
C ALA A 49 -4.53 6.09 -19.17
N LEU A 50 -5.02 4.95 -18.69
CA LEU A 50 -6.21 4.28 -19.25
C LEU A 50 -7.49 5.12 -19.08
N VAL A 51 -7.74 5.67 -17.89
CA VAL A 51 -8.92 6.52 -17.61
C VAL A 51 -8.97 7.76 -18.51
N LYS A 52 -7.81 8.29 -18.86
CA LYS A 52 -7.69 9.45 -19.77
C LYS A 52 -7.71 9.10 -21.26
N GLY A 53 -7.64 7.82 -21.61
CA GLY A 53 -7.50 7.37 -23.00
C GLY A 53 -6.09 7.57 -23.57
N GLU A 54 -5.07 7.70 -22.73
CA GLU A 54 -3.65 7.82 -23.11
C GLU A 54 -2.96 6.45 -23.24
N ALA A 55 -3.53 5.40 -22.61
CA ALA A 55 -3.10 4.01 -22.75
C ALA A 55 -4.20 3.13 -23.38
N THR A 56 -3.78 2.00 -23.94
CA THR A 56 -4.68 0.99 -24.52
C THR A 56 -4.42 -0.37 -23.90
N THR A 57 -5.42 -1.25 -24.02
CA THR A 57 -5.25 -2.66 -23.65
C THR A 57 -4.98 -3.49 -24.90
N GLU A 58 -4.16 -4.53 -24.75
CA GLU A 58 -3.95 -5.58 -25.74
C GLU A 58 -3.99 -6.96 -25.08
N THR A 59 -4.03 -8.04 -25.86
CA THR A 59 -3.99 -9.41 -25.33
C THR A 59 -2.59 -10.00 -25.50
N ARG A 60 -2.03 -10.52 -24.40
CA ARG A 60 -0.76 -11.26 -24.34
C ARG A 60 -0.93 -12.47 -23.44
N GLY A 61 -0.40 -13.63 -23.84
CA GLY A 61 -0.59 -14.85 -23.02
C GLY A 61 -2.03 -15.35 -22.90
N GLY A 62 -2.94 -14.84 -23.72
CA GLY A 62 -4.39 -15.05 -23.54
C GLY A 62 -5.03 -14.14 -22.48
N GLN A 63 -4.27 -13.31 -21.78
CA GLN A 63 -4.77 -12.34 -20.82
C GLN A 63 -4.72 -10.91 -21.36
N ARG A 64 -5.59 -10.05 -20.84
CA ARG A 64 -5.58 -8.62 -21.15
C ARG A 64 -4.46 -7.94 -20.36
N VAL A 65 -3.70 -7.08 -21.02
CA VAL A 65 -2.65 -6.26 -20.41
C VAL A 65 -2.84 -4.80 -20.79
N ILE A 66 -2.44 -3.87 -19.94
CA ILE A 66 -2.28 -2.45 -20.32
C ILE A 66 -0.89 -2.26 -20.88
N LYS A 67 -0.81 -1.69 -22.08
CA LYS A 67 0.46 -1.38 -22.72
C LYS A 67 0.88 0.05 -22.40
N MET A 68 2.06 0.17 -21.80
CA MET A 68 2.69 1.44 -21.50
C MET A 68 3.83 1.71 -22.49
N SER A 69 4.03 3.00 -22.82
CA SER A 69 5.25 3.42 -23.51
C SER A 69 6.47 3.05 -22.66
N GLY A 70 7.57 2.70 -23.33
CA GLY A 70 8.84 2.45 -22.66
C GLY A 70 9.27 3.67 -21.83
N ASP A 71 9.99 3.43 -20.73
CA ASP A 71 10.26 4.44 -19.69
C ASP A 71 10.72 5.78 -20.29
N THR A 72 9.97 6.85 -20.01
CA THR A 72 10.30 8.20 -20.49
C THR A 72 11.24 8.95 -19.53
N LYS A 73 11.61 8.33 -18.39
CA LYS A 73 12.44 8.94 -17.35
C LYS A 73 13.93 8.96 -17.66
N THR A 74 14.41 8.23 -18.67
CA THR A 74 15.74 8.50 -19.24
C THR A 74 15.62 9.65 -20.22
N ALA A 75 16.20 10.79 -19.84
CA ALA A 75 16.32 12.00 -20.66
C ALA A 75 16.56 11.67 -22.15
N LYS A 76 15.79 12.32 -23.05
CA LYS A 76 15.98 12.42 -24.51
C LYS A 76 17.02 11.44 -25.08
N ALA A 77 16.55 10.27 -25.52
CA ALA A 77 17.36 9.29 -26.24
C ALA A 77 18.25 9.98 -27.29
N GLY A 78 19.56 9.77 -27.18
CA GLY A 78 20.51 10.17 -28.20
C GLY A 78 20.24 9.42 -29.50
N LYS A 79 20.56 10.03 -30.65
CA LYS A 79 20.48 9.35 -31.95
C LYS A 79 21.32 8.07 -31.93
N GLY A 80 20.67 6.91 -31.82
CA GLY A 80 21.31 5.59 -31.90
C GLY A 80 20.93 4.58 -30.80
N GLU A 81 20.19 4.97 -29.77
CA GLU A 81 19.73 4.04 -28.74
C GLU A 81 18.51 3.21 -29.20
N LYS A 82 18.47 1.94 -28.78
CA LYS A 82 17.34 1.04 -29.02
C LYS A 82 16.09 1.69 -28.45
N ALA A 83 15.00 1.73 -29.22
CA ALA A 83 13.71 2.17 -28.71
C ALA A 83 13.41 1.44 -27.39
N ASN A 84 13.04 2.20 -26.34
CA ASN A 84 12.72 1.61 -25.03
C ASN A 84 11.62 0.56 -25.23
N LYS A 85 11.88 -0.66 -24.74
CA LYS A 85 10.92 -1.75 -24.83
C LYS A 85 9.60 -1.31 -24.16
N PRO A 86 8.44 -1.64 -24.75
CA PRO A 86 7.16 -1.41 -24.08
C PRO A 86 7.13 -2.13 -22.73
N ARG A 87 6.45 -1.54 -21.75
CA ARG A 87 6.18 -2.15 -20.44
C ARG A 87 4.73 -2.59 -20.41
N TYR A 88 4.44 -3.67 -19.70
CA TYR A 88 3.10 -4.25 -19.61
C TYR A 88 2.64 -4.30 -18.16
N VAL A 89 1.34 -4.10 -17.95
CA VAL A 89 0.69 -4.30 -16.67
C VAL A 89 -0.37 -5.38 -16.84
N SER A 90 -0.28 -6.43 -16.04
CA SER A 90 -1.34 -7.45 -15.95
C SER A 90 -2.68 -6.77 -15.66
N TYR A 91 -3.65 -6.99 -16.54
CA TYR A 91 -4.99 -6.41 -16.45
C TYR A 91 -6.09 -7.38 -16.92
N PRO A 92 -6.05 -8.65 -16.50
CA PRO A 92 -6.97 -9.69 -16.99
C PRO A 92 -8.42 -9.33 -16.70
N VAL A 93 -9.32 -9.69 -17.63
CA VAL A 93 -10.77 -9.59 -17.40
C VAL A 93 -11.27 -10.84 -16.71
N GLU A 94 -10.77 -12.01 -17.10
CA GLU A 94 -11.21 -13.32 -16.64
C GLU A 94 -9.97 -14.06 -16.14
N ARG A 95 -9.99 -14.60 -14.91
CA ARG A 95 -8.89 -15.38 -14.37
C ARG A 95 -9.34 -16.41 -13.34
N GLU A 96 -8.61 -17.51 -13.31
CA GLU A 96 -8.69 -18.52 -12.26
C GLU A 96 -7.35 -18.55 -11.57
N GLU A 97 -7.33 -18.38 -10.25
CA GLU A 97 -6.10 -18.40 -9.46
C GLU A 97 -6.13 -19.58 -8.49
N ASP A 98 -5.01 -20.28 -8.39
CA ASP A 98 -4.82 -21.42 -7.49
C ASP A 98 -4.06 -20.98 -6.23
N ILE A 99 -4.68 -21.12 -5.06
CA ILE A 99 -4.14 -20.69 -3.76
C ILE A 99 -3.67 -21.90 -2.97
N PHE A 100 -2.44 -21.85 -2.46
CA PHE A 100 -1.88 -22.88 -1.60
C PHE A 100 -1.74 -22.37 -0.17
N THR A 101 -2.48 -23.00 0.74
CA THR A 101 -2.54 -22.59 2.16
C THR A 101 -1.96 -23.66 3.06
N ILE A 102 -1.05 -23.27 3.95
CA ILE A 102 -0.52 -24.11 5.03
C ILE A 102 -1.08 -23.65 6.37
N LEU A 103 -1.63 -24.59 7.13
CA LEU A 103 -2.03 -24.39 8.52
C LEU A 103 -0.85 -24.73 9.43
N ALA A 104 -0.36 -23.77 10.20
CA ALA A 104 0.85 -23.88 11.00
C ALA A 104 0.60 -23.59 12.49
N GLU A 105 0.72 -24.59 13.35
CA GLU A 105 0.62 -24.42 14.79
C GLU A 105 2.01 -24.29 15.43
N PHE A 106 2.09 -23.50 16.52
CA PHE A 106 3.37 -23.22 17.15
C PHE A 106 3.92 -24.40 17.95
N GLY A 107 5.25 -24.45 18.00
CA GLY A 107 6.00 -25.39 18.79
C GLY A 107 6.34 -24.87 20.19
N THR A 108 7.45 -25.39 20.71
CA THR A 108 7.89 -25.15 22.10
C THR A 108 9.29 -24.54 22.17
N GLN A 109 10.01 -24.45 21.04
CA GLN A 109 11.33 -23.84 21.04
C GLN A 109 11.18 -22.34 21.26
N SER A 110 11.99 -21.79 22.16
CA SER A 110 12.00 -20.37 22.46
C SER A 110 13.27 -19.75 21.91
N ASN A 111 13.13 -18.61 21.23
CA ASN A 111 14.26 -17.78 20.83
C ASN A 111 14.76 -16.97 22.05
N PRO A 112 16.05 -17.05 22.43
CA PRO A 112 16.58 -16.30 23.58
C PRO A 112 16.40 -14.79 23.51
N LYS A 113 16.25 -14.21 22.31
CA LYS A 113 15.99 -12.77 22.14
C LYS A 113 14.56 -12.39 22.54
N THR A 114 13.59 -13.26 22.28
CA THR A 114 12.16 -12.94 22.42
C THR A 114 11.52 -13.60 23.63
N GLY A 115 11.92 -14.84 23.96
CA GLY A 115 11.37 -15.60 25.07
C GLY A 115 10.02 -16.22 24.70
N GLY A 116 8.97 -15.82 25.42
CA GLY A 116 7.59 -16.24 25.19
C GLY A 116 7.18 -17.57 25.82
N THR A 117 5.88 -17.79 25.90
CA THR A 117 5.27 -19.06 26.30
C THR A 117 5.23 -20.04 25.11
N ALA A 118 5.09 -21.34 25.38
CA ALA A 118 4.93 -22.32 24.31
C ALA A 118 3.53 -22.22 23.66
N GLY A 119 3.44 -22.57 22.37
CA GLY A 119 2.18 -22.50 21.63
C GLY A 119 1.80 -21.07 21.20
N PRO A 120 0.49 -20.80 21.02
CA PRO A 120 -0.63 -21.72 21.24
C PRO A 120 -0.63 -22.87 20.22
N LEU A 121 -1.35 -23.95 20.53
CA LEU A 121 -1.78 -24.90 19.51
C LEU A 121 -3.11 -24.40 18.92
N HIS A 122 -3.49 -24.92 17.75
CA HIS A 122 -4.82 -24.64 17.22
C HIS A 122 -5.93 -25.13 18.18
N ASN A 123 -7.11 -24.52 18.09
CA ASN A 123 -8.26 -24.70 18.97
C ASN A 123 -8.02 -24.34 20.44
N GLN A 124 -7.13 -23.38 20.70
CA GLN A 124 -6.86 -22.86 22.06
C GLN A 124 -7.35 -21.43 22.29
N ILE A 125 -8.02 -20.82 21.31
CA ILE A 125 -8.71 -19.54 21.48
C ILE A 125 -9.91 -19.75 22.41
N PRO A 126 -10.04 -18.99 23.52
CA PRO A 126 -11.17 -19.14 24.43
C PRO A 126 -12.51 -18.89 23.75
N GLU A 127 -13.52 -19.70 24.10
CA GLU A 127 -14.90 -19.46 23.65
C GLU A 127 -15.40 -18.11 24.20
N PRO A 128 -15.92 -17.21 23.34
CA PRO A 128 -16.42 -15.91 23.76
C PRO A 128 -17.70 -16.04 24.60
N ASP A 129 -17.85 -15.19 25.63
CA ASP A 129 -19.07 -15.20 26.47
C ASP A 129 -20.23 -14.54 25.73
N ARG A 130 -21.09 -15.37 25.14
CA ARG A 130 -22.33 -14.96 24.47
C ARG A 130 -23.53 -14.91 25.42
N THR A 131 -23.35 -15.01 26.73
CA THR A 131 -24.43 -14.89 27.71
C THR A 131 -24.63 -13.42 28.05
N TRP A 132 -25.39 -12.70 27.23
CA TRP A 132 -25.56 -11.23 27.31
C TRP A 132 -26.30 -10.75 28.57
N ASP A 133 -25.68 -10.88 29.73
CA ASP A 133 -26.22 -10.49 31.03
C ASP A 133 -25.79 -9.07 31.45
N GLY A 134 -24.97 -8.42 30.61
CA GLY A 134 -24.49 -7.05 30.81
C GLY A 134 -23.20 -6.95 31.63
N ASN A 135 -22.55 -8.07 31.94
CA ASN A 135 -21.27 -8.11 32.64
C ASN A 135 -20.09 -7.73 31.73
N ALA A 136 -18.87 -7.76 32.28
CA ALA A 136 -17.65 -7.38 31.58
C ALA A 136 -17.08 -8.46 30.65
N THR A 137 -17.57 -9.69 30.71
CA THR A 137 -17.15 -10.80 29.84
C THR A 137 -17.98 -10.89 28.57
N ASP A 138 -19.18 -10.29 28.51
CA ASP A 138 -20.00 -10.13 27.29
C ASP A 138 -19.12 -9.77 26.08
N ASP A 139 -19.03 -10.70 25.13
CA ASP A 139 -18.25 -10.55 23.90
C ASP A 139 -19.18 -10.73 22.70
N ASN A 140 -19.21 -9.75 21.80
CA ASN A 140 -19.87 -9.84 20.49
C ASN A 140 -18.97 -9.35 19.34
N SER A 141 -17.65 -9.44 19.56
CA SER A 141 -16.62 -8.96 18.65
C SER A 141 -15.67 -10.08 18.21
N THR A 142 -15.36 -11.05 19.06
CA THR A 142 -14.43 -12.13 18.71
C THR A 142 -15.06 -13.15 17.76
N GLU A 143 -14.45 -13.40 16.60
CA GLU A 143 -14.79 -14.53 15.72
C GLU A 143 -14.26 -15.83 16.34
N TRP A 144 -15.08 -16.88 16.34
CA TRP A 144 -14.74 -18.14 17.02
C TRP A 144 -15.46 -19.36 16.42
N SER A 145 -14.73 -20.48 16.35
CA SER A 145 -15.24 -21.80 16.01
C SER A 145 -14.80 -22.80 17.07
N ALA A 146 -15.63 -23.82 17.33
CA ALA A 146 -15.27 -24.91 18.23
C ALA A 146 -14.17 -25.83 17.67
N ASP A 147 -13.97 -25.81 16.34
CA ASP A 147 -12.95 -26.60 15.67
C ASP A 147 -12.48 -25.95 14.35
N PHE A 148 -11.35 -25.26 14.40
CA PHE A 148 -10.59 -24.71 13.28
C PHE A 148 -9.76 -25.79 12.58
N ASN A 149 -10.41 -26.87 12.13
CA ASN A 149 -9.75 -27.93 11.38
C ASN A 149 -9.60 -27.55 9.89
N ARG A 150 -8.91 -28.40 9.10
CA ARG A 150 -8.76 -28.21 7.65
C ARG A 150 -10.09 -28.00 6.91
N GLN A 151 -11.16 -28.70 7.31
CA GLN A 151 -12.46 -28.57 6.66
C GLN A 151 -13.08 -27.20 6.89
N HIS A 152 -12.92 -26.62 8.08
CA HIS A 152 -13.35 -25.25 8.36
C HIS A 152 -12.76 -24.26 7.33
N TYR A 153 -11.45 -24.32 7.10
CA TYR A 153 -10.79 -23.43 6.12
C TYR A 153 -11.16 -23.76 4.68
N LEU A 154 -11.30 -25.04 4.31
CA LEU A 154 -11.79 -25.41 2.97
C LEU A 154 -13.20 -24.85 2.71
N ASP A 155 -14.09 -24.89 3.71
CA ASP A 155 -15.44 -24.35 3.59
C ASP A 155 -15.43 -22.82 3.51
N MET A 156 -14.67 -22.16 4.38
CA MET A 156 -14.53 -20.70 4.38
C MET A 156 -13.86 -20.18 3.10
N MET A 157 -12.88 -20.89 2.55
CA MET A 157 -12.13 -20.42 1.39
C MET A 157 -12.81 -20.82 0.07
N PHE A 158 -13.25 -22.08 -0.05
CA PHE A 158 -13.63 -22.67 -1.34
C PHE A 158 -15.03 -23.30 -1.34
N GLY A 159 -15.75 -23.23 -0.22
CA GLY A 159 -17.12 -23.74 -0.10
C GLY A 159 -18.13 -23.01 -1.00
N ASP A 160 -19.29 -23.64 -1.20
CA ASP A 160 -20.37 -23.13 -2.07
C ASP A 160 -21.24 -22.03 -1.39
N GLY A 161 -21.00 -21.74 -0.12
CA GLY A 161 -21.71 -20.73 0.67
C GLY A 161 -21.08 -19.34 0.61
N GLU A 162 -21.28 -18.56 1.67
CA GLU A 162 -20.46 -17.37 1.91
C GLU A 162 -19.02 -17.83 2.17
N SER A 163 -18.13 -17.56 1.21
CA SER A 163 -16.77 -18.04 1.18
C SER A 163 -15.88 -17.05 0.43
N PHE A 164 -14.56 -17.20 0.54
CA PHE A 164 -13.59 -16.39 -0.21
C PHE A 164 -13.82 -16.49 -1.72
N LYS A 165 -14.06 -17.71 -2.21
CA LYS A 165 -14.43 -17.98 -3.60
C LYS A 165 -15.72 -17.25 -4.00
N ASP A 166 -16.77 -17.32 -3.19
CA ASP A 166 -18.03 -16.63 -3.47
C ASP A 166 -17.87 -15.10 -3.43
N PHE A 167 -17.12 -14.58 -2.46
CA PHE A 167 -16.81 -13.16 -2.35
C PHE A 167 -16.14 -12.63 -3.62
N TYR A 168 -15.01 -13.23 -4.02
CA TYR A 168 -14.29 -12.75 -5.21
C TYR A 168 -15.05 -12.98 -6.51
N ALA A 169 -15.82 -14.07 -6.61
CA ALA A 169 -16.70 -14.29 -7.76
C ALA A 169 -17.75 -13.17 -7.86
N LYS A 170 -18.41 -12.78 -6.76
CA LYS A 170 -19.40 -11.69 -6.77
C LYS A 170 -18.77 -10.31 -6.94
N GLN A 171 -17.68 -10.03 -6.22
CA GLN A 171 -16.91 -8.78 -6.28
C GLN A 171 -16.46 -8.47 -7.73
N SER A 172 -16.04 -9.50 -8.44
CA SER A 172 -15.57 -9.40 -9.83
C SER A 172 -16.69 -9.54 -10.88
N ASN A 173 -17.93 -9.85 -10.47
CA ASN A 173 -19.06 -10.19 -11.35
C ASN A 173 -18.80 -11.43 -12.23
N GLY A 174 -18.19 -12.46 -11.65
CA GLY A 174 -17.93 -13.77 -12.27
C GLY A 174 -16.58 -13.87 -12.98
N ARG A 175 -15.80 -12.78 -12.97
CA ARG A 175 -14.52 -12.61 -13.65
C ARG A 175 -13.33 -13.25 -12.97
N PHE A 176 -13.50 -13.62 -11.70
CA PHE A 176 -12.46 -14.19 -10.88
C PHE A 176 -12.97 -15.44 -10.21
N LEU A 177 -12.21 -16.53 -10.35
CA LEU A 177 -12.44 -17.77 -9.63
C LEU A 177 -11.25 -18.09 -8.74
N ALA A 178 -11.48 -18.04 -7.42
CA ALA A 178 -10.54 -18.61 -6.46
C ALA A 178 -10.75 -20.11 -6.35
N LYS A 179 -9.67 -20.87 -6.41
CA LYS A 179 -9.62 -22.29 -6.06
C LYS A 179 -8.29 -22.59 -5.39
N GLY A 180 -8.15 -23.76 -4.79
CA GLY A 180 -6.92 -24.09 -4.09
C GLY A 180 -7.04 -25.31 -3.20
N ASP A 181 -6.05 -25.47 -2.33
CA ASP A 181 -6.05 -26.49 -1.28
C ASP A 181 -5.47 -25.92 0.02
N VAL A 182 -5.96 -26.45 1.13
CA VAL A 182 -5.52 -26.13 2.49
C VAL A 182 -4.87 -27.37 3.07
N SER A 183 -3.72 -27.25 3.71
CA SER A 183 -3.06 -28.39 4.35
C SER A 183 -3.76 -28.84 5.64
N ASP A 184 -3.41 -30.02 6.15
CA ASP A 184 -3.61 -30.31 7.56
C ASP A 184 -2.68 -29.44 8.42
N TRP A 185 -2.98 -29.26 9.70
CA TRP A 185 -2.10 -28.53 10.64
C TRP A 185 -0.73 -29.20 10.75
N VAL A 186 0.32 -28.40 10.55
CA VAL A 186 1.72 -28.78 10.74
C VAL A 186 2.31 -27.98 11.89
N LYS A 187 3.30 -28.57 12.58
CA LYS A 187 3.93 -27.92 13.74
C LYS A 187 5.26 -27.29 13.36
N VAL A 188 5.36 -25.97 13.52
CA VAL A 188 6.64 -25.25 13.42
C VAL A 188 7.44 -25.44 14.72
N PRO A 189 8.79 -25.34 14.69
CA PRO A 189 9.59 -25.59 15.89
C PRO A 189 9.44 -24.52 16.98
N GLY A 190 9.39 -23.25 16.59
CA GLY A 190 9.32 -22.09 17.49
C GLY A 190 7.95 -21.86 18.11
N ASN A 191 7.92 -21.20 19.25
CA ASN A 191 6.69 -20.64 19.83
C ASN A 191 6.25 -19.34 19.12
N ALA A 192 5.05 -18.82 19.42
CA ALA A 192 4.54 -17.58 18.81
C ALA A 192 5.55 -16.41 18.88
N ALA A 193 6.15 -16.18 20.05
CA ALA A 193 7.13 -15.11 20.26
C ALA A 193 8.41 -15.27 19.42
N THR A 194 8.75 -16.46 18.93
CA THR A 194 9.89 -16.65 18.01
C THR A 194 9.65 -15.95 16.68
N TYR A 195 8.38 -15.81 16.28
CA TYR A 195 7.97 -15.33 14.97
C TYR A 195 7.26 -13.97 15.01
N GLY A 196 6.46 -13.68 16.04
CA GLY A 196 5.61 -12.48 16.11
C GLY A 196 6.12 -11.35 17.03
N SER A 197 7.09 -11.61 17.91
CA SER A 197 7.44 -10.66 18.98
C SER A 197 7.97 -9.32 18.48
N ASN A 198 7.42 -8.23 19.01
CA ASN A 198 7.84 -6.84 18.77
C ASN A 198 9.29 -6.50 19.23
N LYS A 199 10.03 -7.46 19.79
CA LYS A 199 11.44 -7.31 20.19
C LYS A 199 12.43 -7.57 19.06
N ILE A 200 11.96 -8.12 17.94
CA ILE A 200 12.75 -8.39 16.74
C ILE A 200 12.13 -7.64 15.55
N SER A 201 12.88 -7.50 14.47
CA SER A 201 12.31 -6.97 13.21
C SER A 201 11.33 -7.98 12.59
N ASP A 202 10.36 -7.49 11.82
CA ASP A 202 9.41 -8.36 11.10
C ASP A 202 10.15 -9.39 10.22
N ALA A 203 11.25 -8.99 9.56
CA ALA A 203 12.09 -9.89 8.76
C ALA A 203 12.73 -11.03 9.58
N GLU A 204 13.13 -10.75 10.82
CA GLU A 204 13.73 -11.76 11.72
C GLU A 204 12.71 -12.78 12.23
N GLY A 205 11.40 -12.47 12.18
CA GLY A 205 10.32 -13.32 12.66
C GLY A 205 9.50 -13.97 11.55
N ALA A 206 8.92 -13.16 10.66
CA ALA A 206 7.96 -13.60 9.65
C ALA A 206 8.61 -14.46 8.54
N TRP A 207 9.82 -14.13 8.07
CA TRP A 207 10.49 -14.96 7.05
C TRP A 207 10.86 -16.36 7.55
N PRO A 208 11.41 -16.53 8.77
CA PRO A 208 11.54 -17.85 9.38
C PRO A 208 10.21 -18.57 9.58
N PHE A 209 9.11 -17.88 9.90
CA PHE A 209 7.79 -18.51 10.03
C PHE A 209 7.33 -19.13 8.72
N VAL A 210 7.45 -18.42 7.60
CA VAL A 210 7.14 -18.94 6.26
C VAL A 210 8.04 -20.12 5.93
N GLN A 211 9.35 -20.00 6.19
CA GLN A 211 10.32 -21.07 5.96
C GLN A 211 10.02 -22.33 6.77
N ASP A 212 9.74 -22.19 8.06
CA ASP A 212 9.45 -23.30 8.95
C ASP A 212 8.10 -23.95 8.63
N SER A 213 7.09 -23.17 8.26
CA SER A 213 5.79 -23.69 7.81
C SER A 213 5.94 -24.51 6.52
N ALA A 214 6.69 -24.00 5.55
CA ALA A 214 7.01 -24.69 4.30
C ALA A 214 7.78 -26.01 4.55
N ASN A 215 8.79 -25.97 5.42
CA ASN A 215 9.58 -27.15 5.79
C ASN A 215 8.74 -28.19 6.54
N ALA A 216 7.94 -27.78 7.53
CA ALA A 216 7.08 -28.67 8.31
C ALA A 216 6.05 -29.37 7.41
N TRP A 217 5.45 -28.65 6.46
CA TRP A 217 4.56 -29.25 5.46
C TRP A 217 5.29 -30.24 4.56
N TYR A 218 6.47 -29.85 4.03
CA TYR A 218 7.26 -30.73 3.18
C TYR A 218 7.63 -32.03 3.88
N ASP A 219 8.14 -31.93 5.12
CA ASP A 219 8.51 -33.07 5.95
C ASP A 219 7.30 -33.96 6.27
N ALA A 220 6.12 -33.38 6.50
CA ALA A 220 4.88 -34.14 6.65
C ALA A 220 4.53 -34.92 5.38
N GLN A 221 4.71 -34.34 4.18
CA GLN A 221 4.53 -35.04 2.91
C GLN A 221 5.55 -36.18 2.74
N LYS A 222 6.80 -35.96 3.13
CA LYS A 222 7.86 -37.00 3.13
C LYS A 222 7.53 -38.13 4.09
N ALA A 223 7.07 -37.81 5.29
CA ALA A 223 6.63 -38.78 6.30
C ALA A 223 5.42 -39.60 5.82
N ALA A 224 4.54 -38.99 5.02
CA ALA A 224 3.43 -39.67 4.34
C ALA A 224 3.87 -40.53 3.14
N GLY A 225 5.18 -40.62 2.86
CA GLY A 225 5.75 -41.47 1.81
C GLY A 225 5.84 -40.84 0.43
N LYS A 226 5.54 -39.54 0.27
CA LYS A 226 5.65 -38.86 -1.03
C LYS A 226 7.12 -38.65 -1.41
N THR A 227 7.42 -38.88 -2.69
CA THR A 227 8.69 -38.55 -3.32
C THR A 227 8.76 -37.06 -3.65
N ASP A 228 9.97 -36.52 -3.81
CA ASP A 228 10.17 -35.11 -4.18
C ASP A 228 9.50 -34.79 -5.53
N ALA A 229 9.47 -35.76 -6.43
CA ALA A 229 8.79 -35.65 -7.72
C ALA A 229 7.27 -35.53 -7.57
N GLU A 230 6.64 -36.34 -6.71
CA GLU A 230 5.20 -36.26 -6.44
C GLU A 230 4.83 -34.93 -5.76
N ILE A 231 5.65 -34.47 -4.82
CA ILE A 231 5.47 -33.18 -4.16
C ILE A 231 5.58 -32.04 -5.19
N LYS A 232 6.61 -32.07 -6.04
CA LYS A 232 6.77 -31.08 -7.12
C LYS A 232 5.59 -31.09 -8.08
N THR A 233 5.10 -32.26 -8.50
CA THR A 233 3.94 -32.36 -9.39
C THR A 233 2.69 -31.77 -8.74
N TYR A 234 2.47 -31.99 -7.44
CA TYR A 234 1.38 -31.36 -6.71
C TYR A 234 1.55 -29.83 -6.64
N LEU A 235 2.75 -29.35 -6.30
CA LEU A 235 2.98 -27.90 -6.15
C LEU A 235 2.92 -27.14 -7.48
N ALA A 236 3.28 -27.76 -8.61
CA ALA A 236 3.25 -27.14 -9.93
C ALA A 236 1.84 -26.74 -10.41
N GLN A 237 0.78 -27.15 -9.72
CA GLN A 237 -0.58 -26.66 -10.04
C GLN A 237 -0.82 -25.23 -9.54
N PHE A 238 0.04 -24.73 -8.65
CA PHE A 238 -0.02 -23.39 -8.05
C PHE A 238 1.10 -22.47 -8.57
N ASP A 239 1.73 -22.79 -9.70
CA ASP A 239 2.74 -21.96 -10.39
C ASP A 239 2.32 -21.86 -11.86
N LYS A 240 1.61 -20.79 -12.18
CA LYS A 240 1.00 -20.51 -13.49
C LYS A 240 1.12 -19.04 -13.89
N VAL A 241 1.45 -18.17 -12.95
CA VAL A 241 1.41 -16.72 -13.11
C VAL A 241 2.78 -16.12 -12.85
N ASP A 242 3.37 -15.56 -13.90
CA ASP A 242 4.52 -14.69 -13.80
C ASP A 242 4.03 -13.31 -13.35
N ARG A 243 3.87 -13.15 -12.03
CA ARG A 243 3.35 -11.92 -11.41
C ARG A 243 4.15 -10.68 -11.83
N TYR A 244 5.45 -10.82 -12.06
CA TYR A 244 6.38 -9.70 -12.21
C TYR A 244 6.93 -9.53 -13.63
N ASP A 245 6.48 -10.31 -14.61
CA ASP A 245 6.97 -10.29 -15.99
C ASP A 245 8.51 -10.41 -16.00
N TYR A 246 9.02 -11.45 -15.32
CA TYR A 246 10.46 -11.55 -14.98
C TYR A 246 11.36 -11.58 -16.22
N ASP A 247 10.85 -12.05 -17.35
CA ASP A 247 11.57 -12.10 -18.62
C ASP A 247 11.24 -10.91 -19.57
N GLY A 248 10.23 -10.11 -19.23
CA GLY A 248 9.86 -8.86 -19.87
C GLY A 248 9.21 -9.03 -21.24
N ASP A 249 8.49 -10.13 -21.46
CA ASP A 249 7.76 -10.41 -22.69
C ASP A 249 6.28 -9.97 -22.65
N GLY A 250 5.77 -9.63 -21.46
CA GLY A 250 4.41 -9.19 -21.18
C GLY A 250 3.37 -10.32 -21.10
N ASN A 251 3.80 -11.58 -20.98
CA ASN A 251 2.97 -12.76 -20.76
C ASN A 251 2.96 -13.15 -19.27
N PHE A 252 1.98 -12.63 -18.53
CA PHE A 252 1.81 -12.96 -17.11
C PHE A 252 1.21 -14.36 -16.86
N ASN A 253 0.83 -15.10 -17.91
CA ASN A 253 0.14 -16.39 -17.80
C ASN A 253 1.09 -17.54 -18.15
N GLU A 254 2.23 -17.57 -17.47
CA GLU A 254 3.22 -18.62 -17.54
C GLU A 254 3.90 -18.84 -16.19
N PRO A 255 4.42 -20.04 -15.91
CA PRO A 255 5.09 -20.32 -14.65
C PRO A 255 6.44 -19.61 -14.54
N ASP A 256 6.76 -19.13 -13.34
CA ASP A 256 8.03 -18.46 -13.04
C ASP A 256 8.90 -19.25 -12.04
N GLY A 257 8.35 -20.34 -11.46
CA GLY A 257 9.00 -21.19 -10.47
C GLY A 257 8.63 -20.86 -9.02
N TYR A 258 7.77 -19.87 -8.80
CA TYR A 258 7.20 -19.50 -7.52
C TYR A 258 5.74 -19.94 -7.41
N ILE A 259 5.28 -20.22 -6.19
CA ILE A 259 3.85 -20.40 -5.92
C ILE A 259 3.15 -19.07 -6.12
N ASP A 260 2.14 -19.03 -7.00
CA ASP A 260 1.41 -17.84 -7.43
C ASP A 260 0.80 -17.09 -6.24
N HIS A 261 0.16 -17.85 -5.34
CA HIS A 261 -0.57 -17.36 -4.18
C HIS A 261 -0.35 -18.31 -3.00
N PHE A 262 0.40 -17.86 -1.99
CA PHE A 262 0.73 -18.68 -0.81
C PHE A 262 0.22 -18.04 0.49
N GLN A 263 -0.36 -18.86 1.35
CA GLN A 263 -0.89 -18.46 2.66
C GLN A 263 -0.29 -19.33 3.78
N ALA A 264 0.11 -18.69 4.87
CA ALA A 264 0.50 -19.37 6.10
C ALA A 264 -0.41 -18.92 7.25
N ILE A 265 -1.39 -19.76 7.59
CA ILE A 265 -2.33 -19.48 8.70
C ILE A 265 -1.69 -19.97 9.99
N HIS A 266 -1.56 -19.09 10.99
CA HIS A 266 -0.96 -19.45 12.27
C HIS A 266 -2.04 -19.76 13.33
N SER A 267 -1.74 -20.67 14.27
CA SER A 267 -2.61 -20.90 15.43
C SER A 267 -2.71 -19.65 16.32
N GLY A 268 -3.82 -19.47 17.03
CA GLY A 268 -4.06 -18.33 17.92
C GLY A 268 -4.59 -17.07 17.23
N GLU A 269 -4.83 -16.03 18.02
CA GLU A 269 -5.33 -14.72 17.56
C GLU A 269 -4.22 -13.86 16.95
N GLY A 270 -4.57 -12.99 16.01
CA GLY A 270 -3.66 -12.03 15.39
C GLY A 270 -3.41 -10.82 16.29
N GLU A 271 -2.21 -10.23 16.22
CA GLU A 271 -1.83 -9.06 17.02
C GLU A 271 -2.74 -7.85 16.74
N GLU A 272 -3.23 -7.70 15.51
CA GLU A 272 -4.15 -6.64 15.08
C GLU A 272 -5.50 -6.66 15.82
N ALA A 273 -5.89 -7.83 16.33
CA ALA A 273 -7.08 -8.03 17.15
C ALA A 273 -6.76 -8.06 18.66
N GLY A 274 -5.51 -7.80 19.04
CA GLY A 274 -5.01 -7.81 20.43
C GLY A 274 -4.19 -9.05 20.82
N GLY A 275 -4.05 -10.03 19.93
CA GLY A 275 -3.16 -11.19 20.08
C GLY A 275 -3.58 -12.22 21.13
N GLY A 276 -4.81 -12.16 21.65
CA GLY A 276 -5.34 -13.08 22.65
C GLY A 276 -4.41 -13.28 23.84
N ALA A 277 -4.11 -14.54 24.18
CA ALA A 277 -3.21 -14.89 25.28
C ALA A 277 -1.73 -14.58 25.01
N GLN A 278 -1.36 -14.35 23.75
CA GLN A 278 0.01 -14.05 23.33
C GLN A 278 0.28 -12.54 23.28
N GLY A 279 -0.75 -11.71 23.17
CA GLY A 279 -0.62 -10.26 23.10
C GLY A 279 0.34 -9.84 21.97
N GLU A 280 1.31 -8.99 22.30
CA GLU A 280 2.36 -8.49 21.40
C GLU A 280 3.36 -9.55 20.91
N ASP A 281 3.27 -10.80 21.39
CA ASP A 281 4.04 -11.94 20.85
C ASP A 281 3.29 -12.70 19.75
N ALA A 282 2.02 -12.37 19.46
CA ALA A 282 1.29 -12.88 18.31
C ALA A 282 1.82 -12.30 17.00
N ILE A 283 1.58 -12.99 15.89
CA ILE A 283 1.89 -12.45 14.55
C ILE A 283 0.79 -11.44 14.19
N TRP A 284 1.17 -10.28 13.65
CA TRP A 284 0.25 -9.33 13.01
C TRP A 284 -0.02 -9.79 11.57
N SER A 285 -1.29 -9.89 11.16
CA SER A 285 -1.66 -10.30 9.80
C SER A 285 -1.06 -9.39 8.73
N HIS A 286 -0.42 -9.96 7.70
CA HIS A 286 0.18 -9.17 6.64
C HIS A 286 0.44 -9.96 5.36
N ARG A 287 0.65 -9.22 4.28
CA ARG A 287 1.23 -9.64 3.00
C ARG A 287 2.66 -9.13 2.86
N TRP A 288 3.58 -9.99 2.41
CA TRP A 288 4.96 -9.59 2.09
C TRP A 288 5.62 -10.46 1.02
N TYR A 289 6.93 -10.26 0.81
CA TYR A 289 7.79 -11.07 -0.04
C TYR A 289 8.95 -11.62 0.81
N ALA A 290 9.04 -12.94 0.92
CA ALA A 290 10.03 -13.62 1.74
C ALA A 290 11.46 -13.42 1.19
N TYR A 291 12.40 -13.03 2.06
CA TYR A 291 13.82 -12.86 1.73
C TYR A 291 14.08 -12.01 0.47
N SER A 292 13.31 -10.93 0.28
CA SER A 292 13.49 -9.98 -0.84
C SER A 292 14.88 -9.34 -0.87
N ASN A 293 15.59 -9.29 0.26
CA ASN A 293 16.99 -8.86 0.35
C ASN A 293 17.99 -9.83 -0.34
N GLN A 294 17.52 -10.97 -0.84
CA GLN A 294 18.30 -11.96 -1.60
C GLN A 294 17.98 -11.99 -3.10
N ILE A 295 17.17 -11.04 -3.60
CA ILE A 295 16.97 -10.86 -5.05
C ILE A 295 18.31 -10.83 -5.78
N GLY A 296 18.39 -11.53 -6.90
CA GLY A 296 19.59 -11.75 -7.72
C GLY A 296 20.55 -12.83 -7.19
N LYS A 297 20.33 -13.38 -5.99
CA LYS A 297 21.22 -14.37 -5.36
C LYS A 297 20.57 -15.74 -5.24
N THR A 298 19.35 -15.81 -4.70
CA THR A 298 18.58 -17.05 -4.45
C THR A 298 17.26 -17.05 -5.21
N GLY A 299 16.60 -18.21 -5.29
CA GLY A 299 15.39 -18.43 -6.08
C GLY A 299 15.53 -19.58 -7.10
N PRO A 300 14.49 -19.85 -7.91
CA PRO A 300 14.56 -20.67 -9.11
C PRO A 300 15.77 -20.34 -9.99
N ALA A 301 16.26 -21.34 -10.73
CA ALA A 301 17.47 -21.19 -11.53
C ALA A 301 17.35 -20.11 -12.62
N GLN A 302 16.15 -19.95 -13.17
CA GLN A 302 15.79 -18.99 -14.22
C GLN A 302 15.34 -17.63 -13.69
N ASN A 303 14.80 -17.58 -12.46
CA ASN A 303 14.21 -16.40 -11.86
C ASN A 303 14.69 -16.28 -10.41
N LYS A 304 15.79 -15.55 -10.18
CA LYS A 304 16.38 -15.41 -8.84
C LYS A 304 15.80 -14.21 -8.10
N ALA A 305 14.57 -14.32 -7.63
CA ALA A 305 13.87 -13.25 -6.93
C ALA A 305 13.96 -13.33 -5.40
N GLY A 306 14.78 -14.21 -4.82
CA GLY A 306 14.79 -14.47 -3.38
C GLY A 306 13.79 -15.57 -3.01
N GLY A 307 13.19 -15.49 -1.81
CA GLY A 307 12.15 -16.41 -1.37
C GLY A 307 12.63 -17.59 -0.52
N VAL A 308 11.67 -18.47 -0.21
CA VAL A 308 11.82 -19.72 0.54
C VAL A 308 11.66 -20.89 -0.42
N GLN A 309 12.63 -21.81 -0.42
CA GLN A 309 12.47 -23.07 -1.15
C GLN A 309 11.54 -24.01 -0.38
N LEU A 310 10.54 -24.59 -1.05
CA LEU A 310 9.64 -25.61 -0.48
C LEU A 310 10.36 -26.96 -0.38
N GLY A 311 11.12 -27.14 0.71
CA GLY A 311 11.97 -28.31 0.94
C GLY A 311 12.94 -28.54 -0.23
N SER A 312 13.06 -29.79 -0.71
CA SER A 312 13.85 -30.13 -1.90
C SER A 312 13.03 -30.26 -3.19
N SER A 313 11.78 -29.76 -3.21
CA SER A 313 10.87 -29.87 -4.38
C SER A 313 11.34 -29.12 -5.62
N GLY A 314 12.12 -28.05 -5.43
CA GLY A 314 12.53 -27.12 -6.48
C GLY A 314 11.50 -26.02 -6.80
N MET A 315 10.39 -25.96 -6.06
CA MET A 315 9.44 -24.84 -6.08
C MET A 315 9.77 -23.84 -4.97
N TRP A 316 9.38 -22.58 -5.14
CA TRP A 316 9.70 -21.50 -4.21
C TRP A 316 8.46 -20.70 -3.79
N ILE A 317 8.53 -20.08 -2.63
CA ILE A 317 7.56 -19.10 -2.13
C ILE A 317 8.26 -17.75 -2.12
N GLY A 318 7.71 -16.79 -2.86
CA GLY A 318 8.18 -15.41 -2.88
C GLY A 318 7.21 -14.57 -2.07
N ASP A 319 6.12 -14.19 -2.71
CA ASP A 319 4.96 -13.58 -2.08
C ASP A 319 4.27 -14.54 -1.11
N TYR A 320 3.82 -14.00 0.02
CA TYR A 320 2.98 -14.72 0.98
C TYR A 320 2.04 -13.77 1.69
N THR A 321 0.95 -14.33 2.21
CA THR A 321 0.15 -13.71 3.28
C THR A 321 0.15 -14.60 4.52
N THR A 322 -0.06 -13.99 5.69
CA THR A 322 -0.23 -14.70 6.95
C THR A 322 -1.38 -14.12 7.74
N GLU A 323 -2.22 -15.01 8.26
CA GLU A 323 -3.48 -14.70 8.93
C GLU A 323 -3.62 -15.59 10.18
N PRO A 324 -4.37 -15.16 11.21
CA PRO A 324 -4.59 -15.94 12.43
C PRO A 324 -5.63 -17.04 12.26
N GLU A 325 -5.67 -17.93 13.24
CA GLU A 325 -6.57 -19.06 13.32
C GLU A 325 -8.04 -18.63 13.25
N ASN A 326 -8.38 -17.56 13.97
CA ASN A 326 -9.72 -16.95 13.97
C ASN A 326 -9.85 -15.78 13.00
N GLY A 327 -9.01 -15.70 11.97
CA GLY A 327 -9.21 -14.77 10.87
C GLY A 327 -10.57 -15.03 10.22
N GLY A 328 -11.51 -14.10 10.36
CA GLY A 328 -12.78 -14.19 9.65
C GLY A 328 -12.57 -14.02 8.14
N LEU A 329 -13.59 -14.32 7.33
CA LEU A 329 -13.55 -14.18 5.87
C LEU A 329 -13.02 -12.82 5.43
N GLY A 330 -13.32 -11.76 6.19
CA GLY A 330 -12.88 -10.41 5.93
C GLY A 330 -11.37 -10.23 5.89
N VAL A 331 -10.63 -10.81 6.85
CA VAL A 331 -9.15 -10.74 6.91
C VAL A 331 -8.55 -11.46 5.70
N PHE A 332 -9.01 -12.69 5.42
CA PHE A 332 -8.53 -13.46 4.26
C PHE A 332 -8.72 -12.73 2.93
N THR A 333 -9.88 -12.10 2.75
CA THR A 333 -10.14 -11.30 1.54
C THR A 333 -9.37 -9.97 1.51
N HIS A 334 -9.01 -9.40 2.65
CA HIS A 334 -8.18 -8.20 2.72
C HIS A 334 -6.74 -8.52 2.29
N GLU A 335 -6.13 -9.52 2.92
CA GLU A 335 -4.75 -9.92 2.64
C GLU A 335 -4.57 -10.37 1.19
N PHE A 336 -5.54 -11.12 0.65
CA PHE A 336 -5.50 -11.48 -0.75
C PHE A 336 -5.69 -10.26 -1.68
N GLY A 337 -6.38 -9.22 -1.25
CA GLY A 337 -6.40 -7.93 -1.95
C GLY A 337 -4.99 -7.37 -2.17
N HIS A 338 -4.12 -7.44 -1.17
CA HIS A 338 -2.71 -7.08 -1.29
C HIS A 338 -1.93 -8.01 -2.19
N ASP A 339 -2.23 -9.31 -2.14
CA ASP A 339 -1.61 -10.30 -3.01
C ASP A 339 -1.96 -10.08 -4.50
N LEU A 340 -3.13 -9.52 -4.76
CA LEU A 340 -3.52 -9.01 -6.08
C LEU A 340 -2.86 -7.65 -6.44
N GLY A 341 -2.10 -7.06 -5.52
CA GLY A 341 -1.35 -5.81 -5.65
C GLY A 341 -2.16 -4.55 -5.39
N LEU A 342 -3.19 -4.61 -4.54
CA LEU A 342 -3.87 -3.43 -4.01
C LEU A 342 -3.12 -2.90 -2.77
N PRO A 343 -3.04 -1.57 -2.58
CA PRO A 343 -2.49 -0.99 -1.36
C PRO A 343 -3.53 -0.95 -0.24
N ASP A 344 -3.06 -0.66 0.98
CA ASP A 344 -3.91 -0.19 2.07
C ASP A 344 -4.52 1.17 1.75
N TYR A 345 -5.83 1.30 1.98
CA TYR A 345 -6.55 2.58 1.86
C TYR A 345 -6.87 3.21 3.22
N TYR A 346 -6.65 2.52 4.33
CA TYR A 346 -6.61 3.14 5.66
C TYR A 346 -5.29 3.91 5.89
N ASP A 347 -5.18 4.59 7.03
CA ASP A 347 -3.97 5.35 7.39
C ASP A 347 -2.95 4.43 8.06
N THR A 348 -1.91 4.05 7.32
CA THR A 348 -0.84 3.14 7.76
C THR A 348 0.23 3.82 8.62
N ALA A 349 0.12 5.14 8.87
CA ALA A 349 1.06 5.92 9.67
C ALA A 349 0.58 6.16 11.11
N GLY A 350 -0.39 5.36 11.58
CA GLY A 350 -0.96 5.45 12.93
C GLY A 350 -2.10 6.48 13.05
N GLY A 351 -2.68 6.91 11.93
CA GLY A 351 -3.91 7.70 11.89
C GLY A 351 -5.19 6.87 11.72
N ASP A 352 -6.28 7.55 11.43
CA ASP A 352 -7.57 6.96 11.03
C ASP A 352 -8.22 7.91 10.02
N ASN A 353 -8.77 7.37 8.93
CA ASN A 353 -9.21 8.17 7.78
C ASN A 353 -10.64 7.84 7.31
N GLY A 354 -11.14 8.67 6.40
CA GLY A 354 -12.52 8.60 5.89
C GLY A 354 -12.89 7.37 5.07
N THR A 355 -11.94 6.53 4.68
CA THR A 355 -12.27 5.30 3.93
C THR A 355 -13.08 4.35 4.80
N GLY A 356 -12.82 4.33 6.11
CA GLY A 356 -13.65 3.67 7.12
C GLY A 356 -14.16 2.29 6.68
N PHE A 357 -15.46 2.06 6.84
CA PHE A 357 -16.10 0.81 6.41
C PHE A 357 -16.47 0.76 4.92
N TRP A 358 -16.13 1.78 4.12
CA TRP A 358 -16.55 1.85 2.71
C TRP A 358 -15.85 0.87 1.78
N THR A 359 -14.66 0.39 2.13
CA THR A 359 -13.88 -0.51 1.27
C THR A 359 -13.24 -1.64 2.05
N LEU A 360 -13.18 -2.82 1.42
CA LEU A 360 -12.42 -3.99 1.86
C LEU A 360 -11.00 -3.65 2.29
N MET A 361 -10.30 -2.79 1.53
CA MET A 361 -8.88 -2.43 1.78
C MET A 361 -8.73 -1.38 2.91
N SER A 362 -9.69 -1.36 3.83
CA SER A 362 -9.79 -0.49 5.01
C SER A 362 -10.62 -1.21 6.06
N GLY A 363 -11.43 -0.50 6.85
CA GLY A 363 -12.32 -1.10 7.84
C GLY A 363 -13.39 -2.04 7.26
N GLY A 364 -13.63 -2.04 5.94
CA GLY A 364 -14.60 -2.92 5.30
C GLY A 364 -14.28 -4.41 5.42
N SER A 365 -13.03 -4.79 5.70
CA SER A 365 -12.64 -6.16 6.06
C SER A 365 -13.17 -6.59 7.43
N TRP A 366 -13.51 -5.65 8.31
CA TRP A 366 -14.00 -5.94 9.67
C TRP A 366 -15.53 -5.93 9.79
N LEU A 367 -16.25 -5.94 8.67
CA LEU A 367 -17.71 -6.02 8.65
C LEU A 367 -18.21 -7.42 9.06
N ASN A 368 -19.52 -7.57 9.13
CA ASN A 368 -20.22 -8.74 9.67
C ASN A 368 -21.73 -8.58 9.41
N HIS A 369 -22.51 -9.60 9.75
CA HIS A 369 -23.97 -9.59 9.61
C HIS A 369 -24.72 -8.86 10.76
N GLY A 370 -24.01 -8.29 11.73
CA GLY A 370 -24.57 -7.57 12.87
C GLY A 370 -24.98 -8.47 14.03
N THR A 371 -24.40 -9.67 14.13
CA THR A 371 -24.70 -10.65 15.18
C THR A 371 -23.69 -10.55 16.32
N ASP A 372 -22.73 -11.45 16.36
CA ASP A 372 -21.92 -11.79 17.52
C ASP A 372 -20.41 -11.75 17.23
N SER A 373 -19.95 -11.31 16.06
CA SER A 373 -18.52 -11.11 15.78
C SER A 373 -18.25 -9.90 14.90
N ILE A 374 -16.97 -9.53 14.74
CA ILE A 374 -16.48 -8.61 13.72
C ILE A 374 -15.50 -9.33 12.80
N GLY A 375 -15.40 -8.89 11.54
CA GLY A 375 -14.51 -9.52 10.55
C GLY A 375 -15.02 -10.83 9.95
N SER A 376 -16.18 -11.34 10.39
CA SER A 376 -16.78 -12.57 9.86
C SER A 376 -17.12 -12.48 8.38
N THR A 377 -17.42 -11.28 7.87
CA THR A 377 -17.91 -11.06 6.51
C THR A 377 -17.46 -9.70 5.97
N PRO A 378 -16.78 -9.63 4.82
CA PRO A 378 -16.31 -8.35 4.26
C PRO A 378 -17.43 -7.51 3.63
N GLY A 379 -17.14 -6.22 3.44
CA GLY A 379 -17.78 -5.37 2.44
C GLY A 379 -17.04 -5.41 1.10
N TYR A 380 -17.64 -4.86 0.04
CA TYR A 380 -16.98 -4.82 -1.26
C TYR A 380 -15.81 -3.82 -1.31
N MET A 381 -14.87 -4.03 -2.22
CA MET A 381 -13.85 -3.00 -2.51
C MET A 381 -14.48 -1.77 -3.17
N GLY A 382 -13.85 -0.63 -3.00
CA GLY A 382 -14.18 0.62 -3.68
C GLY A 382 -13.93 0.57 -5.20
N PRO A 383 -14.23 1.68 -5.89
CA PRO A 383 -14.19 1.72 -7.34
C PRO A 383 -12.76 1.77 -7.88
N LEU A 384 -11.79 2.36 -7.17
CA LEU A 384 -10.40 2.42 -7.66
C LEU A 384 -9.76 1.02 -7.64
N GLU A 385 -10.06 0.23 -6.62
CA GLU A 385 -9.58 -1.14 -6.44
C GLU A 385 -10.12 -2.05 -7.55
N LYS A 386 -11.43 -2.01 -7.78
CA LYS A 386 -12.05 -2.72 -8.91
C LYS A 386 -11.47 -2.26 -10.24
N LEU A 387 -11.20 -0.96 -10.39
CA LEU A 387 -10.56 -0.42 -11.59
C LEU A 387 -9.14 -0.96 -11.74
N GLN A 388 -8.32 -0.97 -10.68
CA GLN A 388 -6.94 -1.48 -10.70
C GLN A 388 -6.86 -2.96 -11.08
N LEU A 389 -7.86 -3.75 -10.68
CA LEU A 389 -7.96 -5.18 -10.99
C LEU A 389 -8.66 -5.47 -12.33
N GLY A 390 -9.14 -4.45 -13.04
CA GLY A 390 -9.85 -4.62 -14.31
C GLY A 390 -11.26 -5.16 -14.19
N TRP A 391 -11.84 -5.11 -12.99
CA TRP A 391 -13.17 -5.62 -12.63
C TRP A 391 -14.27 -4.56 -12.69
N LEU A 392 -13.92 -3.28 -12.76
CA LEU A 392 -14.89 -2.19 -12.79
C LEU A 392 -15.48 -1.97 -14.18
N ASP A 393 -16.80 -2.10 -14.32
CA ASP A 393 -17.53 -1.52 -15.46
C ASP A 393 -17.88 -0.04 -15.17
N TYR A 394 -17.28 0.87 -15.94
CA TYR A 394 -17.44 2.30 -15.74
C TYR A 394 -17.68 3.06 -17.04
N THR A 395 -18.32 4.21 -16.93
CA THR A 395 -18.44 5.19 -18.02
C THR A 395 -17.62 6.44 -17.70
N VAL A 396 -16.98 7.02 -18.72
CA VAL A 396 -16.27 8.30 -18.59
C VAL A 396 -17.23 9.46 -18.87
N ALA A 397 -17.32 10.42 -17.94
CA ALA A 397 -18.06 11.67 -18.11
C ALA A 397 -17.12 12.81 -18.49
N ASP A 398 -16.75 12.89 -19.77
CA ASP A 398 -15.83 13.90 -20.33
C ASP A 398 -16.53 15.21 -20.79
N LYS A 399 -17.86 15.23 -20.71
CA LYS A 399 -18.77 16.33 -21.02
C LYS A 399 -19.92 16.43 -20.01
N SER A 400 -20.44 17.65 -19.82
CA SER A 400 -21.65 17.85 -19.02
C SER A 400 -22.86 17.17 -19.65
N GLY A 401 -23.78 16.65 -18.83
CA GLY A 401 -25.01 16.02 -19.29
C GLY A 401 -25.56 14.99 -18.32
N LYS A 402 -26.52 14.21 -18.82
CA LYS A 402 -27.18 13.16 -18.06
C LYS A 402 -26.46 11.83 -18.19
N TYR A 403 -26.28 11.15 -17.07
CA TYR A 403 -25.66 9.84 -16.98
C TYR A 403 -26.54 8.89 -16.15
N THR A 404 -26.43 7.59 -16.42
CA THR A 404 -27.06 6.56 -15.60
C THR A 404 -25.98 5.84 -14.80
N LEU A 405 -26.27 5.57 -13.53
CA LEU A 405 -25.39 4.86 -12.62
C LEU A 405 -26.17 3.70 -11.99
N GLY A 406 -25.65 2.48 -12.13
CA GLY A 406 -26.15 1.28 -11.46
C GLY A 406 -25.57 1.14 -10.06
N GLN A 407 -25.98 0.10 -9.34
CA GLN A 407 -25.38 -0.27 -8.06
C GLN A 407 -23.92 -0.73 -8.22
N ALA A 408 -23.09 -0.44 -7.22
CA ALA A 408 -21.64 -0.66 -7.29
C ALA A 408 -21.23 -2.14 -7.36
N ASP A 409 -22.09 -3.07 -6.95
CA ASP A 409 -21.78 -4.50 -6.85
C ASP A 409 -22.17 -5.31 -8.08
N LEU A 410 -23.00 -4.77 -8.97
CA LEU A 410 -23.52 -5.49 -10.13
C LEU A 410 -23.24 -4.73 -11.41
N ASP A 411 -22.57 -5.38 -12.35
CA ASP A 411 -22.40 -4.84 -13.69
C ASP A 411 -23.71 -4.87 -14.49
N GLY A 412 -23.82 -3.98 -15.48
CA GLY A 412 -25.05 -3.89 -16.24
C GLY A 412 -24.82 -3.20 -17.57
N ALA A 413 -25.29 -3.84 -18.63
CA ALA A 413 -25.11 -3.39 -20.02
C ALA A 413 -25.54 -1.93 -20.31
N LYS A 414 -26.34 -1.32 -19.43
CA LYS A 414 -26.79 0.09 -19.53
C LYS A 414 -26.67 0.86 -18.21
N THR A 415 -26.15 0.24 -17.17
CA THR A 415 -26.08 0.76 -15.80
C THR A 415 -24.69 0.45 -15.27
N PRO A 416 -23.68 1.27 -15.62
CA PRO A 416 -22.31 1.04 -15.19
C PRO A 416 -22.23 1.09 -13.66
N GLN A 417 -21.25 0.41 -13.07
CA GLN A 417 -21.01 0.38 -11.62
C GLN A 417 -20.45 1.70 -11.12
N ALA A 418 -19.72 2.42 -11.98
CA ALA A 418 -19.17 3.73 -11.66
C ALA A 418 -19.18 4.71 -12.83
N ILE A 419 -19.06 5.99 -12.52
CA ILE A 419 -18.74 7.05 -13.47
C ILE A 419 -17.39 7.66 -13.10
N ALA A 420 -16.45 7.64 -14.03
CA ALA A 420 -15.19 8.35 -13.91
C ALA A 420 -15.35 9.77 -14.48
N VAL A 421 -14.96 10.78 -13.70
CA VAL A 421 -14.96 12.19 -14.12
C VAL A 421 -13.50 12.66 -14.23
N PRO A 422 -12.90 12.67 -15.43
CA PRO A 422 -11.52 13.10 -15.61
C PRO A 422 -11.33 14.58 -15.26
N LEU A 423 -10.21 14.91 -14.63
CA LEU A 423 -9.86 16.28 -14.27
C LEU A 423 -8.53 16.68 -14.91
N PRO A 424 -8.23 17.98 -15.04
CA PRO A 424 -6.92 18.46 -15.43
C PRO A 424 -5.86 18.04 -14.42
N ASP A 425 -4.68 17.69 -14.93
CA ASP A 425 -3.57 17.24 -14.09
C ASP A 425 -3.15 18.30 -13.06
N LYS A 426 -2.81 17.82 -11.88
CA LYS A 426 -2.30 18.63 -10.78
C LYS A 426 -0.79 18.81 -10.95
N LYS A 427 -0.35 20.05 -11.11
CA LYS A 427 1.07 20.39 -11.01
C LYS A 427 1.50 20.38 -9.55
N VAL A 428 2.45 19.52 -9.20
CA VAL A 428 3.10 19.52 -7.88
C VAL A 428 4.52 20.04 -8.04
N VAL A 429 4.87 21.01 -7.20
CA VAL A 429 6.20 21.64 -7.17
C VAL A 429 6.89 21.19 -5.90
N THR A 430 8.00 20.47 -6.03
CA THR A 430 8.82 20.03 -4.90
C THR A 430 10.03 20.95 -4.79
N ASN A 431 10.12 21.67 -3.68
CA ASN A 431 11.27 22.51 -3.35
C ASN A 431 12.22 21.71 -2.46
N TYR A 432 13.40 21.37 -2.97
CA TYR A 432 14.38 20.57 -2.24
C TYR A 432 15.30 21.45 -1.40
N ASN A 433 15.96 22.40 -2.06
CA ASN A 433 16.96 23.30 -1.50
C ASN A 433 17.02 24.59 -2.36
N LYS A 434 18.07 25.38 -2.15
CA LYS A 434 18.48 26.47 -3.04
C LYS A 434 19.92 26.14 -3.49
N PRO A 435 20.26 26.25 -4.79
CA PRO A 435 21.64 26.09 -5.28
C PRO A 435 22.64 26.87 -4.41
N HIS A 436 23.81 26.29 -4.16
CA HIS A 436 24.80 26.87 -3.25
C HIS A 436 25.28 28.21 -3.78
N SER A 437 25.60 28.26 -5.08
CA SER A 437 25.83 29.49 -5.81
C SER A 437 24.95 29.57 -7.06
N GLY A 438 24.85 30.77 -7.65
CA GLY A 438 24.08 30.96 -8.88
C GLY A 438 22.59 30.55 -8.78
N ALA A 439 22.11 29.91 -9.84
CA ALA A 439 20.74 29.45 -10.05
C ALA A 439 20.64 27.96 -10.41
N ASN A 440 21.77 27.28 -10.64
CA ASN A 440 21.81 25.90 -11.10
C ASN A 440 22.71 25.03 -10.21
N GLU A 441 22.33 23.77 -10.05
CA GLU A 441 23.11 22.73 -9.37
C GLU A 441 22.92 21.38 -10.10
N TRP A 442 23.81 20.42 -9.85
CA TRP A 442 23.58 19.05 -10.26
C TRP A 442 22.73 18.31 -9.23
N TRP A 443 21.72 17.56 -9.69
CA TRP A 443 20.92 16.67 -8.87
C TRP A 443 21.00 15.24 -9.35
N SER A 444 21.15 14.31 -8.40
CA SER A 444 21.25 12.88 -8.67
C SER A 444 19.97 12.23 -9.15
N GLY A 445 18.83 12.89 -8.97
CA GLY A 445 17.52 12.24 -9.01
C GLY A 445 17.15 11.63 -7.66
N SER A 446 15.89 11.23 -7.54
CA SER A 446 15.28 10.55 -6.40
C SER A 446 14.42 9.40 -6.92
N GLY A 447 14.67 8.19 -6.42
CA GLY A 447 14.01 6.96 -6.86
C GLY A 447 14.79 5.72 -6.44
N ASN A 448 14.17 4.56 -6.63
CA ASN A 448 14.74 3.25 -6.30
C ASN A 448 15.52 2.69 -7.51
N ASP A 449 16.47 1.79 -7.26
CA ASP A 449 17.32 1.10 -8.24
C ASP A 449 18.10 2.01 -9.21
N LEU A 450 18.36 3.26 -8.81
CA LEU A 450 19.07 4.23 -9.62
C LEU A 450 20.55 3.87 -9.74
N LYS A 451 21.13 4.18 -10.91
CA LYS A 451 22.57 4.02 -11.19
C LYS A 451 23.07 5.26 -11.93
N ASN A 452 22.79 6.43 -11.36
CA ASN A 452 23.03 7.71 -12.01
C ASN A 452 24.47 8.15 -11.79
N ALA A 453 25.09 8.83 -12.76
CA ALA A 453 26.43 9.37 -12.62
C ALA A 453 26.64 10.67 -13.39
N ILE A 454 27.59 11.49 -12.94
CA ILE A 454 28.26 12.51 -13.77
C ILE A 454 29.74 12.16 -13.87
N THR A 455 30.29 12.10 -15.09
CA THR A 455 31.67 11.68 -15.35
C THR A 455 32.45 12.74 -16.13
N ARG A 456 33.72 12.94 -15.80
CA ARG A 456 34.63 13.88 -16.49
C ARG A 456 36.02 13.30 -16.68
N ASP A 457 36.63 13.57 -17.83
CA ASP A 457 38.06 13.34 -18.08
C ASP A 457 38.93 14.46 -17.48
N VAL A 458 39.99 14.07 -16.76
CA VAL A 458 40.92 14.97 -16.08
C VAL A 458 42.35 14.51 -16.37
N ASP A 459 43.12 15.42 -16.97
CA ASP A 459 44.53 15.17 -17.25
C ASP A 459 45.40 15.50 -16.02
N LEU A 460 45.85 14.45 -15.34
CA LEU A 460 46.81 14.56 -14.23
C LEU A 460 48.22 14.15 -14.64
N THR A 461 48.51 14.02 -15.95
CA THR A 461 49.84 13.68 -16.42
C THR A 461 50.86 14.76 -16.02
N GLY A 462 52.02 14.32 -15.52
CA GLY A 462 53.06 15.21 -15.00
C GLY A 462 52.73 15.92 -13.67
N LYS A 463 51.55 15.71 -13.08
CA LYS A 463 51.17 16.27 -11.77
C LYS A 463 51.68 15.39 -10.62
N LYS A 464 51.89 15.98 -9.44
CA LYS A 464 52.34 15.27 -8.24
C LYS A 464 51.24 15.15 -7.19
N THR A 465 50.43 16.19 -7.02
CA THR A 465 49.27 16.19 -6.15
C THR A 465 48.04 16.70 -6.88
N ALA A 466 46.87 16.22 -6.50
CA ALA A 466 45.60 16.70 -7.03
C ALA A 466 44.50 16.57 -5.98
N SER A 467 43.50 17.44 -6.03
CA SER A 467 42.30 17.35 -5.20
C SER A 467 41.05 17.76 -5.97
N LEU A 468 39.93 17.17 -5.59
CA LEU A 468 38.58 17.55 -6.00
C LEU A 468 37.87 18.13 -4.79
N SER A 469 37.23 19.28 -4.95
CA SER A 469 36.31 19.84 -3.96
C SER A 469 34.96 20.12 -4.57
N ALA A 470 33.89 19.93 -3.82
CA ALA A 470 32.54 20.32 -4.21
C ALA A 470 31.73 20.69 -2.97
N TRP A 471 30.71 21.52 -3.15
CA TRP A 471 29.65 21.66 -2.16
C TRP A 471 28.62 20.56 -2.39
N LEU A 472 28.20 19.93 -1.29
CA LEU A 472 27.20 18.86 -1.29
C LEU A 472 26.07 19.18 -0.30
N ASP A 473 24.83 19.05 -0.76
CA ASP A 473 23.65 18.89 0.09
C ASP A 473 23.00 17.54 -0.26
N HIS A 474 22.60 16.75 0.72
CA HIS A 474 22.10 15.41 0.49
C HIS A 474 21.16 14.92 1.59
N ASP A 475 20.18 14.14 1.18
CA ASP A 475 19.30 13.35 2.04
C ASP A 475 19.16 11.99 1.35
N ILE A 476 19.96 11.03 1.79
CA ILE A 476 20.24 9.74 1.17
C ILE A 476 20.02 8.66 2.23
N GLU A 477 19.41 7.53 1.87
CA GLU A 477 19.13 6.48 2.85
C GLU A 477 20.43 5.93 3.45
N LYS A 478 20.57 6.04 4.77
CA LYS A 478 21.81 5.71 5.47
C LYS A 478 22.08 4.22 5.46
N GLY A 479 23.22 3.82 4.91
CA GLY A 479 23.66 2.42 4.84
C GLY A 479 23.11 1.61 3.67
N TYR A 480 22.26 2.20 2.82
CA TYR A 480 21.60 1.52 1.70
C TYR A 480 21.89 2.24 0.38
N ASP A 481 21.63 3.54 0.34
CA ASP A 481 21.89 4.41 -0.80
C ASP A 481 23.23 5.13 -0.65
N PHE A 482 23.93 5.36 -1.77
CA PHE A 482 25.25 5.98 -1.73
C PHE A 482 25.51 6.90 -2.91
N LEU A 483 26.06 8.08 -2.63
CA LEU A 483 26.79 8.90 -3.59
C LEU A 483 28.29 8.58 -3.50
N TYR A 484 28.79 7.80 -4.45
CA TYR A 484 30.20 7.47 -4.57
C TYR A 484 30.97 8.58 -5.29
N VAL A 485 32.18 8.87 -4.81
CA VAL A 485 33.19 9.64 -5.54
C VAL A 485 34.25 8.64 -6.01
N GLN A 486 34.46 8.52 -7.32
CA GLN A 486 35.30 7.47 -7.88
C GLN A 486 36.27 8.00 -8.94
N GLY A 487 37.43 7.35 -9.03
CA GLY A 487 38.43 7.59 -10.08
C GLY A 487 38.74 6.34 -10.89
N SER A 488 39.07 6.51 -12.18
CA SER A 488 39.50 5.43 -13.07
C SER A 488 40.70 5.86 -13.90
N THR A 489 41.64 4.94 -14.14
CA THR A 489 42.86 5.18 -14.94
C THR A 489 42.97 4.27 -16.16
N ASP A 490 41.93 3.50 -16.45
CA ASP A 490 41.84 2.55 -17.57
C ASP A 490 40.64 2.85 -18.48
N GLY A 491 40.28 4.13 -18.59
CA GLY A 491 39.21 4.58 -19.47
C GLY A 491 37.80 4.29 -18.95
N GLY A 492 37.65 3.95 -17.65
CA GLY A 492 36.35 3.65 -17.04
C GLY A 492 36.01 2.16 -16.99
N ALA A 493 36.95 1.28 -17.32
CA ALA A 493 36.76 -0.17 -17.21
C ALA A 493 36.72 -0.62 -15.74
N ASN A 494 37.58 -0.05 -14.90
CA ASN A 494 37.57 -0.27 -13.45
C ASN A 494 37.56 1.07 -12.70
N TRP A 495 36.84 1.12 -11.58
CA TRP A 495 36.66 2.31 -10.76
C TRP A 495 37.17 2.05 -9.35
N THR A 496 37.89 3.02 -8.79
CA THR A 496 38.35 3.03 -7.40
C THR A 496 37.52 4.01 -6.59
N ASP A 497 36.92 3.52 -5.50
CA ASP A 497 36.17 4.36 -4.56
C ASP A 497 37.11 5.25 -3.75
N ILE A 498 36.83 6.54 -3.75
CA ILE A 498 37.54 7.55 -2.96
C ILE A 498 36.72 7.89 -1.71
N ASP A 499 35.39 7.98 -1.86
CA ASP A 499 34.43 8.19 -0.78
C ASP A 499 33.07 7.58 -1.16
N ALA A 500 32.27 7.28 -0.16
CA ALA A 500 30.88 6.83 -0.28
C ALA A 500 30.05 7.63 0.73
N VAL A 501 29.23 8.55 0.22
CA VAL A 501 28.43 9.46 1.04
C VAL A 501 27.01 8.93 1.17
N ASP A 502 26.52 8.84 2.40
CA ASP A 502 25.17 8.42 2.76
C ASP A 502 24.59 9.32 3.87
N GLY A 503 23.32 9.09 4.23
CA GLY A 503 22.65 9.85 5.28
C GLY A 503 22.26 11.26 4.86
N LYS A 504 22.20 12.16 5.85
CA LYS A 504 21.64 13.51 5.66
C LYS A 504 22.63 14.59 6.09
N SER A 505 22.89 15.56 5.23
CA SER A 505 23.64 16.78 5.58
C SER A 505 22.77 17.83 6.28
N ALA A 506 23.42 18.73 7.01
CA ALA A 506 22.81 19.93 7.56
C ALA A 506 22.82 21.08 6.53
N GLY A 507 22.29 20.83 5.34
CA GLY A 507 22.40 21.72 4.17
C GLY A 507 23.73 21.57 3.44
N TRP A 508 24.13 22.61 2.69
CA TRP A 508 25.37 22.63 1.91
C TRP A 508 26.62 22.52 2.80
N VAL A 509 27.43 21.50 2.52
CA VAL A 509 28.74 21.28 3.15
C VAL A 509 29.80 21.11 2.08
N GLN A 510 30.90 21.86 2.17
CA GLN A 510 32.03 21.66 1.29
C GLN A 510 32.80 20.40 1.70
N LYS A 511 33.05 19.52 0.74
CA LYS A 511 33.95 18.38 0.89
C LYS A 511 35.12 18.50 -0.09
N THR A 512 36.28 17.98 0.33
CA THR A 512 37.49 17.91 -0.49
C THR A 512 38.07 16.50 -0.39
N TRP A 513 38.36 15.90 -1.54
CA TRP A 513 38.93 14.57 -1.68
C TRP A 513 40.31 14.63 -2.32
N ASP A 514 41.25 13.85 -1.79
CA ASP A 514 42.59 13.70 -2.37
C ASP A 514 42.54 12.79 -3.60
N LEU A 515 43.08 13.28 -4.71
CA LEU A 515 43.20 12.56 -5.96
C LEU A 515 44.65 12.15 -6.26
N SER A 516 45.59 12.38 -5.33
CA SER A 516 47.02 12.17 -5.56
C SER A 516 47.38 10.72 -5.91
N GLN A 517 46.54 9.74 -5.56
CA GLN A 517 46.68 8.35 -6.02
C GLN A 517 46.56 8.17 -7.54
N PHE A 518 45.95 9.12 -8.25
CA PHE A 518 45.80 9.15 -9.70
C PHE A 518 46.81 10.09 -10.39
N ALA A 519 47.70 10.73 -9.62
CA ALA A 519 48.70 11.66 -10.15
C ALA A 519 49.59 10.98 -11.22
N GLY A 520 49.93 11.72 -12.26
CA GLY A 520 50.74 11.25 -13.38
C GLY A 520 49.98 10.50 -14.47
N LYS A 521 48.66 10.32 -14.36
CA LYS A 521 47.83 9.52 -15.29
C LYS A 521 46.70 10.35 -15.91
N GLN A 522 46.23 9.91 -17.08
CA GLN A 522 44.91 10.32 -17.58
C GLN A 522 43.84 9.65 -16.72
N THR A 523 42.92 10.45 -16.16
CA THR A 523 42.00 9.97 -15.13
C THR A 523 40.57 10.35 -15.48
N LYS A 524 39.63 9.41 -15.36
CA LYS A 524 38.19 9.70 -15.31
C LYS A 524 37.78 9.87 -13.86
N LEU A 525 37.07 10.94 -13.55
CA LEU A 525 36.42 11.15 -12.25
C LEU A 525 34.91 11.05 -12.43
N ARG A 526 34.22 10.46 -11.46
CA ARG A 526 32.75 10.51 -11.42
C ARG A 526 32.19 10.66 -10.02
N PHE A 527 31.04 11.30 -9.96
CA PHE A 527 30.07 11.12 -8.88
C PHE A 527 29.04 10.10 -9.36
N ARG A 528 28.76 9.06 -8.56
CA ARG A 528 27.82 8.00 -8.91
C ARG A 528 26.84 7.77 -7.78
N TYR A 529 25.57 8.04 -8.03
CA TYR A 529 24.48 7.78 -7.11
C TYR A 529 23.88 6.41 -7.40
N VAL A 530 23.83 5.56 -6.37
CA VAL A 530 23.26 4.22 -6.44
C VAL A 530 22.23 4.08 -5.33
N THR A 531 21.03 3.64 -5.68
CA THR A 531 19.98 3.34 -4.71
C THR A 531 19.59 1.88 -4.72
N ASP A 532 19.07 1.41 -3.60
CA ASP A 532 18.46 0.08 -3.49
C ASP A 532 17.00 0.10 -3.98
N GLY A 533 16.30 -1.02 -3.81
CA GLY A 533 14.90 -1.15 -4.24
C GLY A 533 13.88 -0.49 -3.30
N GLY A 534 14.32 0.14 -2.21
CA GLY A 534 13.52 0.72 -1.14
C GLY A 534 13.69 2.24 -1.01
N LEU A 535 12.94 2.81 -0.05
CA LEU A 535 12.94 4.22 0.41
C LEU A 535 13.77 5.24 -0.41
N ALA A 536 13.15 5.86 -1.42
CA ALA A 536 13.77 7.01 -2.09
C ALA A 536 13.69 8.30 -1.23
N LEU A 537 14.84 8.81 -0.79
CA LEU A 537 14.97 10.16 -0.23
C LEU A 537 15.27 11.21 -1.32
N LYS A 538 15.65 12.43 -0.94
CA LYS A 538 15.83 13.56 -1.88
C LYS A 538 16.97 13.34 -2.88
N GLY A 539 17.91 12.44 -2.55
CA GLY A 539 19.15 12.24 -3.31
C GLY A 539 20.23 13.24 -2.93
N ALA A 540 21.17 13.44 -3.84
CA ALA A 540 22.32 14.33 -3.69
C ALA A 540 22.27 15.53 -4.64
N PHE A 541 22.73 16.66 -4.12
CA PHE A 541 22.91 17.92 -4.83
C PHE A 541 24.40 18.29 -4.80
N ILE A 542 24.95 18.68 -5.96
CA ILE A 542 26.38 18.95 -6.15
C ILE A 542 26.52 20.30 -6.84
N ASP A 543 27.33 21.18 -6.26
CA ASP A 543 27.58 22.51 -6.80
C ASP A 543 29.03 22.96 -6.53
N ASP A 544 29.47 24.02 -7.20
CA ASP A 544 30.78 24.67 -7.04
C ASP A 544 31.95 23.66 -7.05
N ILE A 545 31.99 22.83 -8.10
CA ILE A 545 32.99 21.78 -8.28
C ILE A 545 34.32 22.40 -8.71
N SER A 546 35.40 22.10 -7.98
CA SER A 546 36.74 22.53 -8.32
C SER A 546 37.72 21.37 -8.31
N ILE A 547 38.63 21.35 -9.30
CA ILE A 547 39.75 20.42 -9.35
C ILE A 547 41.02 21.25 -9.34
N THR A 548 41.93 20.93 -8.43
CA THR A 548 43.25 21.57 -8.36
C THR A 548 44.34 20.52 -8.45
N ALA A 549 45.46 20.85 -9.11
CA ALA A 549 46.64 19.99 -9.17
C ALA A 549 47.91 20.83 -9.02
N ASP A 550 48.83 20.38 -8.16
CA ASP A 550 50.05 21.10 -7.78
C ASP A 550 49.81 22.58 -7.42
N GLY A 551 48.67 22.87 -6.77
CA GLY A 551 48.25 24.22 -6.37
C GLY A 551 47.62 25.08 -7.45
N ALA A 552 47.50 24.60 -8.70
CA ALA A 552 46.83 25.30 -9.79
C ALA A 552 45.40 24.76 -10.01
N SER A 553 44.44 25.65 -10.30
CA SER A 553 43.08 25.26 -10.68
C SER A 553 43.07 24.66 -12.09
N LEU A 554 42.55 23.43 -12.20
CA LEU A 554 42.26 22.74 -13.46
C LEU A 554 40.78 22.87 -13.85
N LEU A 555 39.90 23.02 -12.86
CA LEU A 555 38.46 23.23 -13.05
C LEU A 555 37.91 24.13 -11.95
N SER A 556 36.98 25.00 -12.34
CA SER A 556 36.04 25.69 -11.47
C SER A 556 34.70 25.69 -12.19
N ASP A 557 33.70 25.03 -11.62
CA ASP A 557 32.40 24.77 -12.25
C ASP A 557 31.28 24.99 -11.24
N ASN A 558 30.57 26.10 -11.39
CA ASN A 558 29.39 26.44 -10.59
C ASN A 558 28.08 26.07 -11.30
N VAL A 559 28.15 25.14 -12.28
CA VAL A 559 27.00 24.57 -12.99
C VAL A 559 26.19 25.56 -13.86
N GLU A 560 26.53 26.85 -13.85
CA GLU A 560 25.87 27.89 -14.66
C GLU A 560 26.14 27.78 -16.16
N SER A 561 27.21 27.08 -16.55
CA SER A 561 27.58 26.88 -17.95
C SER A 561 27.08 25.53 -18.50
N GLY A 562 25.98 25.02 -17.95
CA GLY A 562 25.43 23.71 -18.31
C GLY A 562 26.38 22.58 -17.92
N ALA A 563 26.51 21.56 -18.77
CA ALA A 563 27.26 20.37 -18.41
C ALA A 563 28.78 20.57 -18.29
N ASN A 564 29.35 21.65 -18.86
CA ASN A 564 30.78 22.02 -18.72
C ASN A 564 31.81 20.87 -18.89
N GLY A 565 31.55 19.92 -19.80
CA GLY A 565 32.41 18.76 -20.06
C GLY A 565 32.25 17.59 -19.07
N TRP A 566 31.24 17.64 -18.20
CA TRP A 566 30.67 16.46 -17.56
C TRP A 566 29.74 15.73 -18.54
N THR A 567 29.78 14.41 -18.47
CA THR A 567 28.82 13.52 -19.15
C THR A 567 27.88 12.99 -18.09
N ALA A 568 26.59 13.33 -18.20
CA ALA A 568 25.56 12.92 -17.26
C ALA A 568 24.83 11.66 -17.76
N GLU A 569 24.67 10.70 -16.86
CA GLU A 569 23.83 9.52 -16.97
C GLU A 569 22.83 9.59 -15.81
N GLY A 570 21.60 10.04 -16.07
CA GLY A 570 20.53 10.16 -15.05
C GLY A 570 20.60 11.38 -14.13
N PHE A 571 21.78 11.95 -13.87
CA PHE A 571 21.89 13.27 -13.21
C PHE A 571 21.31 14.38 -14.08
N THR A 572 20.72 15.40 -13.45
CA THR A 572 20.13 16.56 -14.14
C THR A 572 20.60 17.86 -13.52
N ILE A 573 20.71 18.93 -14.33
CA ILE A 573 20.91 20.29 -13.81
C ILE A 573 19.53 20.86 -13.43
N MET A 574 19.41 21.40 -12.22
CA MET A 574 18.16 21.96 -11.69
C MET A 574 18.40 23.21 -10.85
N SER A 575 17.31 23.86 -10.44
CA SER A 575 17.33 25.14 -9.69
C SER A 575 16.89 25.00 -8.23
N GLY A 576 17.08 23.84 -7.61
CA GLY A 576 16.56 23.50 -6.28
C GLY A 576 15.09 23.07 -6.23
N THR A 577 14.40 23.09 -7.36
CA THR A 577 12.99 22.71 -7.48
C THR A 577 12.76 21.75 -8.64
N THR A 578 11.86 20.78 -8.46
CA THR A 578 11.27 20.00 -9.55
C THR A 578 9.77 20.28 -9.65
N ASP A 579 9.20 20.12 -10.83
CA ASP A 579 7.76 20.02 -10.97
C ASP A 579 7.36 18.73 -11.70
N LYS A 580 6.17 18.22 -11.35
CA LYS A 580 5.59 17.04 -11.99
C LYS A 580 4.08 17.20 -12.09
N MET A 581 3.54 16.78 -13.23
CA MET A 581 2.10 16.70 -13.45
C MET A 581 1.62 15.35 -12.93
N TYR A 582 0.58 15.38 -12.11
CA TYR A 582 -0.05 14.21 -11.56
C TYR A 582 -1.51 14.13 -12.01
N PRO A 583 -1.95 12.99 -12.55
CA PRO A 583 -3.34 12.80 -12.94
C PRO A 583 -4.23 12.73 -11.70
N ARG A 584 -5.48 13.17 -11.88
CA ARG A 584 -6.52 13.12 -10.85
C ARG A 584 -7.90 13.03 -11.50
N PHE A 585 -8.85 12.44 -10.79
CA PHE A 585 -10.22 12.27 -11.27
C PHE A 585 -11.16 11.99 -10.09
N TYR A 586 -12.47 12.12 -10.31
CA TYR A 586 -13.46 11.54 -9.39
C TYR A 586 -13.93 10.18 -9.90
N LEU A 587 -14.18 9.26 -8.98
CA LEU A 587 -14.97 8.05 -9.22
C LEU A 587 -16.28 8.18 -8.45
N VAL A 588 -17.39 7.98 -9.14
CA VAL A 588 -18.74 8.08 -8.57
C VAL A 588 -19.37 6.70 -8.61
N GLU A 589 -19.81 6.20 -7.46
CA GLU A 589 -20.50 4.91 -7.36
C GLU A 589 -21.82 5.05 -6.59
N ASN A 590 -22.70 4.06 -6.70
CA ASN A 590 -23.96 4.01 -5.96
C ASN A 590 -23.94 2.81 -5.01
N ARG A 591 -23.79 3.09 -3.72
CA ARG A 591 -23.76 2.08 -2.66
C ARG A 591 -25.17 1.78 -2.18
N VAL A 592 -25.54 0.52 -2.21
CA VAL A 592 -26.85 0.01 -1.78
C VAL A 592 -26.63 -1.28 -1.01
N TYR A 593 -27.59 -1.64 -0.14
CA TYR A 593 -27.51 -2.86 0.68
C TYR A 593 -27.84 -4.11 -0.15
N SER A 594 -26.96 -4.47 -1.08
CA SER A 594 -27.01 -5.66 -1.92
C SER A 594 -25.70 -6.44 -1.88
N GLY A 595 -25.75 -7.73 -2.22
CA GLY A 595 -24.56 -8.59 -2.13
C GLY A 595 -23.91 -8.53 -0.75
N TYR A 596 -22.58 -8.41 -0.74
CA TYR A 596 -21.79 -8.20 0.49
C TYR A 596 -21.94 -6.79 1.08
N ASP A 597 -22.34 -5.77 0.30
CA ASP A 597 -22.64 -4.43 0.84
C ASP A 597 -23.91 -4.38 1.70
N LYS A 598 -24.68 -5.47 1.80
CA LYS A 598 -25.69 -5.62 2.89
C LYS A 598 -25.07 -5.42 4.26
N THR A 599 -23.81 -5.81 4.43
CA THR A 599 -23.09 -5.63 5.69
C THR A 599 -22.88 -4.17 6.04
N LEU A 600 -22.93 -3.21 5.11
CA LEU A 600 -22.87 -1.77 5.46
C LEU A 600 -24.06 -1.32 6.33
N GLN A 601 -25.19 -2.04 6.27
CA GLN A 601 -26.36 -1.72 7.06
C GLN A 601 -26.23 -2.14 8.53
N THR A 602 -25.50 -3.24 8.81
CA THR A 602 -25.51 -3.91 10.13
C THR A 602 -24.13 -4.21 10.70
N GLY A 603 -23.10 -4.19 9.86
CA GLY A 603 -21.72 -4.56 10.17
C GLY A 603 -20.88 -3.46 10.81
N PRO A 604 -20.95 -2.17 10.41
CA PRO A 604 -20.15 -1.12 11.02
C PRO A 604 -20.37 -1.06 12.53
N TYR A 605 -19.28 -0.85 13.27
CA TYR A 605 -19.29 -1.04 14.71
C TYR A 605 -18.49 0.01 15.49
N ASN A 606 -18.88 0.18 16.76
CA ASN A 606 -18.22 1.08 17.70
C ASN A 606 -18.06 0.42 19.07
N PHE A 607 -16.85 0.49 19.64
CA PHE A 607 -16.57 0.02 21.00
C PHE A 607 -17.08 1.04 22.03
N GLY A 608 -18.39 1.01 22.25
CA GLY A 608 -19.09 2.02 23.05
C GLY A 608 -18.92 1.87 24.57
N TRP A 609 -18.47 0.72 25.06
CA TRP A 609 -18.42 0.37 26.50
C TRP A 609 -17.05 -0.13 26.94
N SER A 610 -15.96 0.31 26.32
CA SER A 610 -14.62 -0.26 26.57
C SER A 610 -14.20 -0.31 28.05
N SER A 611 -14.72 0.58 28.91
CA SER A 611 -14.46 0.55 30.36
C SER A 611 -15.24 -0.50 31.16
N THR A 612 -16.36 -1.00 30.64
CA THR A 612 -17.26 -1.93 31.36
C THR A 612 -17.48 -3.24 30.64
N LYS A 613 -17.43 -3.24 29.31
CA LYS A 613 -17.63 -4.38 28.41
C LYS A 613 -16.66 -4.21 27.22
N PRO A 614 -15.36 -4.54 27.42
CA PRO A 614 -14.30 -4.25 26.44
C PRO A 614 -14.51 -4.91 25.09
N ASP A 615 -15.17 -6.07 25.06
CA ASP A 615 -15.41 -6.87 23.85
C ASP A 615 -16.82 -6.70 23.28
N TRP A 616 -17.55 -5.69 23.77
CA TRP A 616 -18.89 -5.37 23.32
C TRP A 616 -18.90 -4.16 22.37
N VAL A 617 -19.38 -4.39 21.16
CA VAL A 617 -19.61 -3.36 20.15
C VAL A 617 -21.10 -3.12 19.91
N GLU A 618 -21.46 -1.86 19.67
CA GLU A 618 -22.74 -1.51 19.03
C GLU A 618 -22.59 -1.46 17.52
N ARG A 619 -23.73 -1.61 16.82
CA ARG A 619 -23.83 -1.60 15.37
C ARG A 619 -24.54 -0.35 14.86
N PHE A 620 -24.18 0.11 13.68
CA PHE A 620 -24.84 1.25 13.03
C PHE A 620 -24.73 1.17 11.49
N PRO A 621 -25.66 1.81 10.74
CA PRO A 621 -25.61 1.77 9.29
C PRO A 621 -24.69 2.84 8.72
N TYR A 622 -23.82 2.44 7.80
CA TYR A 622 -23.28 3.33 6.77
C TYR A 622 -24.35 3.55 5.70
N GLN A 623 -24.65 4.80 5.36
CA GLN A 623 -25.81 5.18 4.54
C GLN A 623 -25.70 4.75 3.08
N ASN A 624 -26.77 4.24 2.48
CA ASN A 624 -26.82 4.02 1.03
C ASN A 624 -26.86 5.37 0.26
N GLY A 625 -26.47 5.34 -1.01
CA GLY A 625 -26.54 6.50 -1.92
C GLY A 625 -25.33 6.64 -2.83
N MET A 626 -25.25 7.79 -3.49
CA MET A 626 -24.11 8.14 -4.34
C MET A 626 -22.91 8.46 -3.46
N LEU A 627 -21.83 7.70 -3.61
CA LEU A 627 -20.54 7.97 -2.96
C LEU A 627 -19.56 8.50 -4.01
N VAL A 628 -18.90 9.61 -3.69
CA VAL A 628 -17.90 10.23 -4.57
C VAL A 628 -16.52 10.02 -3.96
N TRP A 629 -15.60 9.49 -4.75
CA TRP A 629 -14.20 9.29 -4.40
C TRP A 629 -13.34 10.28 -5.17
N TYR A 630 -12.42 10.95 -4.50
CA TYR A 630 -11.40 11.77 -5.16
C TYR A 630 -10.08 10.99 -5.24
N VAL A 631 -9.66 10.71 -6.47
CA VAL A 631 -8.39 10.05 -6.77
C VAL A 631 -7.36 11.11 -7.15
N ASP A 632 -6.27 11.21 -6.39
CA ASP A 632 -5.19 12.18 -6.62
C ASP A 632 -3.85 11.45 -6.72
N GLY A 633 -3.35 11.31 -7.95
CA GLY A 633 -2.11 10.60 -8.25
C GLY A 633 -0.85 11.23 -7.67
N SER A 634 -0.94 12.41 -7.05
CA SER A 634 0.20 13.01 -6.34
C SER A 634 0.48 12.37 -4.98
N PHE A 635 -0.39 11.50 -4.49
CA PHE A 635 -0.21 10.74 -3.26
C PHE A 635 0.01 9.25 -3.58
N ALA A 636 0.89 8.62 -2.80
CA ALA A 636 1.15 7.18 -2.87
C ALA A 636 0.29 6.37 -1.90
N ASP A 637 -0.35 7.04 -0.93
CA ASP A 637 -1.05 6.44 0.20
C ASP A 637 -2.21 7.35 0.67
N ASN A 638 -2.99 6.87 1.63
CA ASN A 638 -4.09 7.57 2.28
C ASN A 638 -3.77 8.00 3.73
N ASN A 639 -2.50 8.27 4.04
CA ASN A 639 -2.06 8.68 5.37
C ASN A 639 -2.42 10.14 5.66
N THR A 640 -3.72 10.40 5.81
CA THR A 640 -4.27 11.73 6.15
C THR A 640 -3.70 12.31 7.45
N SER A 641 -3.13 11.48 8.32
CA SER A 641 -2.33 11.88 9.48
C SER A 641 -1.07 12.66 9.09
N ALA A 642 -0.40 12.24 8.01
CA ALA A 642 0.76 12.90 7.43
C ALA A 642 0.38 14.04 6.47
N HIS A 643 -0.73 13.89 5.73
CA HIS A 643 -1.20 14.89 4.77
C HIS A 643 -2.71 15.19 4.90
N PRO A 644 -3.13 15.97 5.92
CA PRO A 644 -4.53 16.33 6.16
C PRO A 644 -5.33 16.82 4.94
N GLY A 645 -6.37 16.05 4.60
CA GLY A 645 -7.26 16.31 3.47
C GLY A 645 -6.70 15.90 2.11
N GLY A 646 -5.60 15.16 2.07
CA GLY A 646 -5.01 14.56 0.86
C GLY A 646 -4.91 13.04 1.00
N GLY A 647 -4.81 12.34 -0.13
CA GLY A 647 -4.68 10.89 -0.18
C GLY A 647 -4.80 10.38 -1.62
N GLN A 648 -4.37 9.14 -1.85
CA GLN A 648 -4.42 8.46 -3.14
C GLN A 648 -5.86 8.28 -3.62
N SER A 649 -6.77 7.83 -2.76
CA SER A 649 -8.20 7.74 -3.03
C SER A 649 -9.02 7.86 -1.75
N LEU A 650 -9.72 8.98 -1.57
CA LEU A 650 -10.52 9.24 -0.38
C LEU A 650 -11.98 9.47 -0.75
N PRO A 651 -12.95 8.92 0.02
CA PRO A 651 -14.34 9.27 -0.15
C PRO A 651 -14.56 10.72 0.29
N VAL A 652 -15.46 11.39 -0.40
CA VAL A 652 -15.93 12.74 -0.07
C VAL A 652 -17.09 12.60 0.90
N ASP A 653 -16.89 13.03 2.14
CA ASP A 653 -17.96 13.09 3.13
C ASP A 653 -18.89 14.28 2.84
N ALA A 654 -20.15 14.00 2.47
CA ALA A 654 -21.17 15.01 2.24
C ALA A 654 -21.43 15.91 3.47
N ARG A 655 -21.10 15.43 4.69
CA ARG A 655 -21.36 16.10 5.97
C ARG A 655 -20.12 16.06 6.86
N PRO A 656 -19.02 16.75 6.48
CA PRO A 656 -17.70 16.60 7.10
C PRO A 656 -17.58 17.13 8.54
N ALA A 657 -18.66 17.66 9.11
CA ALA A 657 -18.66 18.22 10.46
C ALA A 657 -18.54 17.09 11.48
N PRO A 658 -17.54 17.11 12.39
CA PRO A 658 -17.32 15.98 13.28
C PRO A 658 -18.43 15.80 14.31
N VAL A 659 -18.83 14.55 14.50
CA VAL A 659 -19.55 14.13 15.71
C VAL A 659 -18.63 14.22 16.92
N LYS A 660 -19.11 14.90 17.97
CA LYS A 660 -18.42 15.07 19.25
C LYS A 660 -19.26 14.51 20.39
N PHE A 661 -18.65 13.71 21.26
CA PHE A 661 -19.25 13.28 22.51
C PHE A 661 -19.33 14.43 23.52
N PRO A 662 -20.19 14.32 24.56
CA PRO A 662 -20.12 15.20 25.72
C PRO A 662 -18.70 15.18 26.31
N GLY A 663 -18.04 16.35 26.36
CA GLY A 663 -16.61 16.46 26.71
C GLY A 663 -15.69 16.82 25.53
N GLY A 664 -16.23 16.84 24.30
CA GLY A 664 -15.55 17.37 23.12
C GLY A 664 -14.73 16.35 22.33
N GLN A 665 -14.65 15.11 22.78
CA GLN A 665 -13.90 14.07 22.07
C GLN A 665 -14.64 13.62 20.80
N LEU A 666 -13.88 13.27 19.76
CA LEU A 666 -14.43 12.87 18.46
C LEU A 666 -14.83 11.38 18.43
N LEU A 667 -15.75 11.05 17.51
CA LEU A 667 -16.24 9.68 17.26
C LEU A 667 -15.20 8.73 16.62
N GLY A 668 -14.17 9.26 15.95
CA GLY A 668 -13.16 8.48 15.22
C GLY A 668 -13.54 8.28 13.74
N ASN A 669 -12.56 8.33 12.84
CA ASN A 669 -12.81 8.47 11.39
C ASN A 669 -13.20 7.16 10.71
N ARG A 670 -13.02 6.02 11.36
CA ARG A 670 -13.66 4.77 10.94
C ARG A 670 -15.18 4.81 11.10
N ARG A 671 -15.74 5.69 11.93
CA ARG A 671 -17.19 5.80 12.17
C ARG A 671 -17.80 7.08 11.60
N GLN A 672 -17.05 8.19 11.57
CA GLN A 672 -17.53 9.49 11.11
C GLN A 672 -18.14 9.49 9.69
N PRO A 673 -17.61 8.81 8.66
CA PRO A 673 -18.11 8.94 7.30
C PRO A 673 -19.33 8.02 7.05
N TRP A 674 -20.08 7.68 8.10
CA TRP A 674 -21.29 6.86 8.01
C TRP A 674 -22.35 7.53 7.12
N ASP A 675 -22.39 8.86 7.06
CA ASP A 675 -23.33 9.68 6.29
C ASP A 675 -22.69 10.41 5.10
N ALA A 676 -21.57 9.86 4.59
CA ALA A 676 -20.82 10.44 3.47
C ALA A 676 -21.61 10.53 2.16
N THR A 677 -22.68 9.75 2.00
CA THR A 677 -23.41 9.65 0.72
C THR A 677 -24.25 10.87 0.39
N PHE A 678 -24.35 11.10 -0.92
CA PHE A 678 -25.22 12.06 -1.57
C PHE A 678 -26.48 11.34 -2.09
N GLY A 679 -27.63 12.00 -2.01
CA GLY A 679 -28.88 11.39 -2.44
C GLY A 679 -30.12 12.24 -2.18
N GLN A 680 -31.27 11.64 -2.46
CA GLN A 680 -32.59 12.26 -2.29
C GLN A 680 -33.26 11.87 -0.96
N GLU A 681 -32.62 10.99 -0.20
CA GLU A 681 -33.12 10.44 1.07
C GLU A 681 -32.51 11.18 2.27
N LYS A 682 -33.26 11.22 3.37
CA LYS A 682 -32.73 11.67 4.66
C LYS A 682 -31.87 10.58 5.27
N THR A 683 -30.84 10.95 6.01
CA THR A 683 -30.03 9.96 6.75
C THR A 683 -30.85 9.30 7.85
N ASP A 684 -30.44 8.09 8.23
CA ASP A 684 -30.95 7.42 9.42
C ASP A 684 -30.55 8.15 10.70
N LYS A 685 -31.30 7.86 11.77
CA LYS A 685 -30.95 8.30 13.11
C LYS A 685 -29.94 7.30 13.68
N VAL A 686 -28.79 7.78 14.14
CA VAL A 686 -27.73 6.93 14.72
C VAL A 686 -27.39 7.40 16.13
N THR A 687 -27.09 6.47 17.02
CA THR A 687 -26.57 6.77 18.36
C THR A 687 -25.26 6.05 18.54
N PHE A 688 -24.26 6.77 19.00
CA PHE A 688 -22.96 6.23 19.36
C PHE A 688 -22.74 6.38 20.87
N HIS A 689 -21.99 5.47 21.46
CA HIS A 689 -21.58 5.52 22.85
C HIS A 689 -20.06 5.66 22.99
N ARG A 690 -19.63 6.32 24.05
CA ARG A 690 -18.24 6.30 24.52
C ARG A 690 -18.24 6.08 26.02
N ASN A 691 -17.70 4.95 26.46
CA ASN A 691 -17.80 4.49 27.85
C ASN A 691 -19.24 4.57 28.39
N GLY A 692 -20.21 4.12 27.58
CA GLY A 692 -21.64 4.14 27.89
C GLY A 692 -22.31 5.52 27.82
N VAL A 693 -21.59 6.59 27.46
CA VAL A 693 -22.17 7.93 27.30
C VAL A 693 -22.65 8.11 25.85
N PRO A 694 -23.96 8.34 25.61
CA PRO A 694 -24.50 8.44 24.26
C PRO A 694 -24.26 9.82 23.63
N VAL A 695 -24.12 9.83 22.30
CA VAL A 695 -24.38 10.97 21.42
C VAL A 695 -25.31 10.49 20.30
N THR A 696 -26.40 11.21 20.08
CA THR A 696 -27.42 10.86 19.09
C THR A 696 -27.45 11.89 17.98
N ILE A 697 -27.36 11.42 16.74
CA ILE A 697 -27.50 12.23 15.54
C ILE A 697 -28.89 11.92 14.97
N ASP A 698 -29.79 12.90 15.01
CA ASP A 698 -31.11 12.78 14.39
C ASP A 698 -31.00 12.80 12.85
N LYS A 699 -32.03 12.30 12.17
CA LYS A 699 -32.12 12.28 10.71
C LYS A 699 -31.81 13.64 10.11
N GLN A 700 -30.84 13.71 9.20
CA GLN A 700 -30.46 14.95 8.52
C GLN A 700 -31.12 15.05 7.14
N ALA A 701 -31.20 16.27 6.62
CA ALA A 701 -31.75 16.52 5.29
C ALA A 701 -30.90 15.86 4.19
N ALA A 702 -31.55 15.50 3.09
CA ALA A 702 -30.91 14.97 1.89
C ALA A 702 -29.95 16.00 1.27
N ILE A 703 -28.81 15.54 0.76
CA ILE A 703 -27.85 16.34 -0.01
C ILE A 703 -27.69 15.66 -1.37
N PRO A 704 -28.42 16.09 -2.42
CA PRO A 704 -28.41 15.40 -3.70
C PRO A 704 -27.22 15.77 -4.59
N THR A 705 -26.47 16.81 -4.24
CA THR A 705 -25.46 17.40 -5.12
C THR A 705 -24.09 17.44 -4.44
N PHE A 706 -23.13 16.74 -5.05
CA PHE A 706 -21.71 17.02 -4.89
C PHE A 706 -21.34 18.27 -5.71
N ASP A 707 -20.54 19.18 -5.14
CA ASP A 707 -20.13 20.44 -5.78
C ASP A 707 -18.74 20.84 -5.28
N ASP A 708 -17.73 20.71 -6.15
CA ASP A 708 -16.33 20.94 -5.82
C ASP A 708 -15.85 22.39 -6.01
N THR A 709 -16.76 23.35 -6.17
CA THR A 709 -16.40 24.77 -6.39
C THR A 709 -15.49 25.32 -5.28
N ASP A 710 -15.71 24.90 -4.04
CA ASP A 710 -14.83 25.19 -2.91
C ASP A 710 -14.02 23.93 -2.54
N PRO A 711 -12.68 23.95 -2.68
CA PRO A 711 -11.81 22.83 -2.31
C PRO A 711 -12.00 22.32 -0.89
N ASN A 712 -12.43 23.18 0.05
CA ASN A 712 -12.58 22.80 1.46
C ASN A 712 -14.01 22.48 1.85
N LYS A 713 -14.98 22.50 0.92
CA LYS A 713 -16.41 22.31 1.25
C LYS A 713 -16.68 21.02 2.03
N TYR A 714 -15.95 19.96 1.70
CA TYR A 714 -16.11 18.62 2.27
C TYR A 714 -14.99 18.26 3.25
N TRP A 715 -14.22 19.23 3.74
CA TRP A 715 -13.12 19.00 4.67
C TRP A 715 -13.11 20.08 5.76
N THR A 716 -12.71 19.72 6.98
CA THR A 716 -12.61 20.69 8.08
C THR A 716 -11.36 20.46 8.91
N ALA A 717 -10.76 21.56 9.37
CA ALA A 717 -9.64 21.51 10.30
C ALA A 717 -10.01 20.95 11.68
N ASP A 718 -11.31 20.93 12.03
CA ASP A 718 -11.82 20.34 13.28
C ASP A 718 -11.75 18.80 13.28
N ASN A 719 -11.67 18.19 12.09
CA ASN A 719 -11.45 16.75 11.90
C ASN A 719 -10.63 16.51 10.62
N PRO A 720 -9.32 16.79 10.67
CA PRO A 720 -8.48 16.94 9.49
C PRO A 720 -8.28 15.64 8.69
N TRP A 721 -8.63 14.48 9.25
CA TRP A 721 -8.33 13.17 8.69
C TRP A 721 -9.56 12.45 8.08
N ASN A 722 -10.78 12.94 8.33
CA ASN A 722 -12.01 12.23 7.94
C ASN A 722 -12.39 12.32 6.45
N SER A 723 -11.99 13.36 5.75
CA SER A 723 -12.45 13.59 4.38
C SER A 723 -11.37 14.31 3.60
N VAL A 724 -11.69 14.80 2.41
CA VAL A 724 -10.72 15.21 1.41
C VAL A 724 -10.97 16.64 0.91
N LYS A 725 -9.87 17.35 0.64
CA LYS A 725 -9.89 18.61 -0.10
C LYS A 725 -10.07 18.30 -1.59
N VAL A 726 -11.21 18.68 -2.12
CA VAL A 726 -11.60 18.40 -3.50
C VAL A 726 -10.90 19.33 -4.49
N ALA A 727 -11.01 19.03 -5.79
CA ALA A 727 -10.17 19.64 -6.82
C ALA A 727 -10.33 21.16 -7.00
N GLY A 728 -11.48 21.74 -6.61
CA GLY A 728 -11.70 23.19 -6.70
C GLY A 728 -12.05 23.71 -8.09
N LEU A 729 -12.69 22.91 -8.95
CA LEU A 729 -12.81 23.19 -10.38
C LEU A 729 -14.22 23.62 -10.82
N GLY A 730 -15.23 23.52 -9.94
CA GLY A 730 -16.62 23.84 -10.22
C GLY A 730 -17.43 22.71 -10.85
N ASN A 731 -16.97 21.46 -10.73
CA ASN A 731 -17.73 20.27 -11.08
C ASN A 731 -18.89 20.08 -10.10
N LYS A 732 -20.05 19.70 -10.63
CA LYS A 732 -21.23 19.32 -9.84
C LYS A 732 -21.80 18.02 -10.35
N ILE A 733 -22.17 17.15 -9.42
CA ILE A 733 -22.76 15.83 -9.71
C ILE A 733 -24.03 15.74 -8.88
N THR A 734 -25.18 15.77 -9.54
CA THR A 734 -26.49 15.80 -8.87
C THR A 734 -27.26 14.52 -9.12
N VAL A 735 -27.73 13.87 -8.06
CA VAL A 735 -28.73 12.79 -8.14
C VAL A 735 -30.08 13.40 -8.53
N ALA A 736 -30.37 13.41 -9.82
CA ALA A 736 -31.61 13.98 -10.36
C ALA A 736 -32.81 13.06 -10.05
N LYS A 737 -32.61 11.75 -10.06
CA LYS A 737 -33.65 10.76 -9.80
C LYS A 737 -33.05 9.44 -9.34
N THR A 738 -33.68 8.83 -8.35
CA THR A 738 -33.40 7.45 -7.92
C THR A 738 -34.55 6.55 -8.36
N THR A 739 -34.26 5.42 -9.00
CA THR A 739 -35.26 4.45 -9.48
C THR A 739 -34.96 3.06 -8.90
N LYS A 740 -35.81 2.07 -9.21
CA LYS A 740 -35.61 0.64 -8.85
C LYS A 740 -35.24 0.40 -7.37
N LYS A 741 -35.84 1.16 -6.46
CA LYS A 741 -35.57 1.09 -5.00
C LYS A 741 -34.11 1.39 -4.63
N GLY A 742 -33.46 2.31 -5.33
CA GLY A 742 -32.09 2.74 -5.00
C GLY A 742 -31.02 2.20 -5.92
N THR A 743 -31.26 1.08 -6.61
CA THR A 743 -30.22 0.38 -7.38
C THR A 743 -29.88 1.04 -8.72
N GLU A 744 -30.55 2.13 -9.08
CA GLU A 744 -30.28 2.88 -10.30
C GLU A 744 -30.52 4.39 -10.06
N MET A 745 -29.59 5.21 -10.55
CA MET A 745 -29.63 6.67 -10.46
C MET A 745 -29.51 7.31 -11.85
N GLU A 746 -30.28 8.37 -12.06
CA GLU A 746 -30.03 9.36 -13.12
C GLU A 746 -29.25 10.52 -12.50
N LEU A 747 -28.04 10.76 -12.99
CA LEU A 747 -27.18 11.86 -12.57
C LEU A 747 -27.21 12.99 -13.60
N ASP A 748 -27.20 14.23 -13.12
CA ASP A 748 -26.88 15.42 -13.92
C ASP A 748 -25.47 15.89 -13.55
N ILE A 749 -24.53 15.77 -14.48
CA ILE A 749 -23.13 16.12 -14.30
C ILE A 749 -22.86 17.43 -15.03
N GLN A 750 -22.41 18.43 -14.28
CA GLN A 750 -21.87 19.68 -14.79
C GLN A 750 -20.37 19.66 -14.59
N LEU A 751 -19.60 19.69 -15.67
CA LEU A 751 -18.15 19.84 -15.59
C LEU A 751 -17.76 21.30 -15.40
N GLY A 752 -16.75 21.52 -14.56
CA GLY A 752 -16.16 22.81 -14.25
C GLY A 752 -15.09 23.24 -15.25
N ALA A 753 -14.18 24.10 -14.79
CA ALA A 753 -13.04 24.54 -15.60
C ALA A 753 -12.09 23.36 -15.91
N LYS A 754 -11.65 23.29 -17.18
CA LYS A 754 -10.59 22.40 -17.64
C LYS A 754 -9.25 23.12 -17.68
#